data_AF-A0AAP0CCN2-F1
#
_entry.id   AF-A0AAP0CCN2-F1
#
_cell.length_a   1.000
_cell.length_b   1.000
_cell.length_c   1.000
_cell.angle_alpha   90.00
_cell.angle_beta   90.00
_cell.angle_gamma   90.00
#
_symmetry.space_group_name_H-M   'P 1'
#
loop_
_entity.id
_entity.type
_entity.pdbx_description
1 polymer ?
#
loop_
_entity_poly.entity_id
_entity_poly.type
_entity_poly.pdbx_seq_one_letter_code
_entity_poly.pdbx_strand_id
1 'polypeptide(L)'
;MATLISDTAPWKDLKAHVGEIDKTHLRDLMTDTDRCKSMMFDFDGIFLDYSRQRTTVGTMSKLSKLAEEAHLKQKINSMFNGEHINSTENRSVLHVALRASKDTTINCDGKNVVPDVWQVLDKIREFSDKVRSGSWVGATGKALTNVIAIGIGGSFLGPLFVHTALQTDSEACKSAGGRQLRFLANVDPVDVARNISGLNPETTLVVVVSKTFTTAETMLNARTLREWISSALGPQAVSKHMVAVSTNLKLVEKFGIDPNNAFAFWDWVGGRYSVCSAVGVLPLSLQYGFSVIEKFLKGARSIDQHFHSSPFENNIPVLLGLLSVWNVSFLGYPARAILPYTQALEKLAPHIQQVSMESNGKGVSIDGVRLPFEAGEIDFGEPGTNGQHSFYQLIHQGRVIPCDFIGVMKSQQPVYLKDEVVNNHDELMSNFFAQPDALAYGKTPEQLQSENVTSNLVPHKTFTGNRPSLSLLLPSLDAYRIGQRVISAFILVLCSDFDGIFLDYSRQRTTVGTMSKLSKLAEEAHLKQKINSMFNGEHINSTENRSVLHVALRASKDTTINSDGKNVVPDVWQVLDKIREFSDKVRSGSWVGATGKALTNVIAIGIGGSFLGPLFVHTALQTDSEACKSAGGRQLRFLANVDPVDVARNISGLNPETTLVVVVSKTFTTAETMLNARTLREWISSALGPQAVSKHMVAVSTNLKLVEKFGIDPNNAFAFWDWVGGRYSVCSAVGVLPLSLQYGFSVIEKFLKGARSIDQHFHSSPFENNIPVLLGLLSVWNVSFLGYPARAILPYTQALEKLAPHIQQVSMESNGKGVSIDGVRLPFEAGEIDFGEPGTNGQHSFYQLIHQGRVIPCDFIGVMKSQQPVYLKDEVVNNHDELMSNFFAQPDALAYGKTPEQLQSENVTSNLVPHKTFTGNRPSLSLLLPSLDAYRIGQLLAIYEHRIAVEGFIWGINSFDQWGVELGKSLASQVRKQFHVSRKKGESVEGFNFSTTKLLTRYLEASVDVPSEPTTLLPRI
;
A
#
# COMPACT_ATOMS: atom_id res chain seq x y z
N MET A 1 -35.96 24.61 4.40
CA MET A 1 -34.87 23.60 4.39
C MET A 1 -33.57 24.34 4.17
N ALA A 2 -32.43 23.81 4.62
CA ALA A 2 -31.14 24.36 4.20
C ALA A 2 -30.93 24.08 2.70
N THR A 3 -30.47 25.08 1.95
CA THR A 3 -30.13 24.93 0.52
C THR A 3 -28.83 24.15 0.41
N LEU A 4 -28.81 23.04 -0.33
CA LEU A 4 -27.58 22.30 -0.54
C LEU A 4 -26.72 22.98 -1.61
N ILE A 5 -25.41 22.77 -1.56
CA ILE A 5 -24.47 23.22 -2.61
C ILE A 5 -24.89 22.70 -4.00
N SER A 6 -25.53 21.52 -4.07
CA SER A 6 -26.10 20.95 -5.29
C SER A 6 -27.23 21.76 -5.93
N ASP A 7 -27.88 22.61 -5.16
CA ASP A 7 -29.06 23.37 -5.59
C ASP A 7 -28.68 24.75 -6.14
N THR A 8 -27.42 25.15 -5.96
CA THR A 8 -26.86 26.45 -6.38
C THR A 8 -26.70 26.56 -7.91
N ALA A 9 -26.60 27.79 -8.41
CA ALA A 9 -26.36 28.03 -9.83
C ALA A 9 -24.98 27.53 -10.30
N PRO A 10 -23.84 27.73 -9.58
CA PRO A 10 -22.54 27.21 -10.02
C PRO A 10 -22.47 25.69 -10.09
N TRP A 11 -23.15 24.96 -9.20
CA TRP A 11 -23.21 23.49 -9.29
C TRP A 11 -24.02 23.03 -10.52
N LYS A 12 -25.16 23.68 -10.80
CA LYS A 12 -25.98 23.38 -11.98
C LYS A 12 -25.23 23.70 -13.28
N ASP A 13 -24.45 24.78 -13.30
CA ASP A 13 -23.56 25.16 -14.40
C ASP A 13 -22.46 24.12 -14.64
N LEU A 14 -21.75 23.70 -13.58
CA LEU A 14 -20.75 22.62 -13.67
C LEU A 14 -21.36 21.29 -14.12
N LYS A 15 -22.58 20.96 -13.70
CA LYS A 15 -23.27 19.74 -14.12
C LYS A 15 -23.68 19.77 -15.61
N ALA A 16 -24.03 20.94 -16.15
CA ALA A 16 -24.24 21.10 -17.59
C ALA A 16 -22.91 21.03 -18.37
N HIS A 17 -21.86 21.61 -17.81
CA HIS A 17 -20.51 21.70 -18.40
C HIS A 17 -19.85 20.33 -18.70
N VAL A 18 -20.25 19.27 -17.98
CA VAL A 18 -19.80 17.88 -18.28
C VAL A 18 -20.07 17.51 -19.75
N GLY A 19 -21.22 17.91 -20.31
CA GLY A 19 -21.59 17.66 -21.70
C GLY A 19 -20.82 18.49 -22.75
N GLU A 20 -19.96 19.42 -22.32
CA GLU A 20 -18.92 20.02 -23.16
C GLU A 20 -17.61 19.22 -23.04
N ILE A 21 -17.23 18.86 -21.83
CA ILE A 21 -15.98 18.12 -21.55
C ILE A 21 -16.00 16.69 -22.12
N ASP A 22 -17.16 16.04 -22.26
CA ASP A 22 -17.31 14.75 -22.95
C ASP A 22 -17.17 14.83 -24.48
N LYS A 23 -17.12 16.03 -25.05
CA LYS A 23 -16.73 16.25 -26.46
C LYS A 23 -15.22 16.46 -26.62
N THR A 24 -14.45 16.42 -25.52
CA THR A 24 -13.00 16.65 -25.52
C THR A 24 -12.22 15.41 -25.08
N HIS A 25 -11.02 15.26 -25.62
CA HIS A 25 -10.07 14.25 -25.19
C HIS A 25 -8.77 14.92 -24.73
N LEU A 26 -8.15 14.37 -23.67
CA LEU A 26 -6.85 14.85 -23.17
C LEU A 26 -5.78 14.99 -24.27
N ARG A 27 -5.72 14.08 -25.26
CA ARG A 27 -4.74 14.18 -26.36
C ARG A 27 -4.83 15.52 -27.11
N ASP A 28 -6.04 16.06 -27.26
CA ASP A 28 -6.30 17.32 -27.97
C ASP A 28 -6.10 18.51 -27.02
N LEU A 29 -6.59 18.41 -25.78
CA LEU A 29 -6.41 19.43 -24.73
C LEU A 29 -4.93 19.64 -24.34
N MET A 30 -4.05 18.68 -24.63
CA MET A 30 -2.60 18.79 -24.43
C MET A 30 -1.86 19.40 -25.64
N THR A 31 -2.53 19.66 -26.77
CA THR A 31 -1.97 20.46 -27.87
C THR A 31 -2.04 21.96 -27.60
N ASP A 32 -3.00 22.39 -26.77
CA ASP A 32 -3.11 23.76 -26.29
C ASP A 32 -2.02 24.04 -25.24
N THR A 33 -0.87 24.55 -25.72
CA THR A 33 0.27 24.81 -24.84
C THR A 33 0.02 25.95 -23.86
N ASP A 34 -0.91 26.86 -24.12
CA ASP A 34 -1.21 28.00 -23.24
C ASP A 34 -2.18 27.60 -22.12
N ARG A 35 -3.18 26.75 -22.42
CA ARG A 35 -3.89 25.97 -21.38
C ARG A 35 -2.90 25.22 -20.51
N CYS A 36 -1.96 24.47 -21.09
CA CYS A 36 -1.01 23.68 -20.32
C CYS A 36 -0.13 24.56 -19.40
N LYS A 37 0.38 25.70 -19.89
CA LYS A 37 1.11 26.69 -19.06
C LYS A 37 0.25 27.23 -17.91
N SER A 38 -1.03 27.52 -18.15
CA SER A 38 -1.97 28.01 -17.13
C SER A 38 -2.33 26.97 -16.05
N MET A 39 -1.99 25.70 -16.27
CA MET A 39 -2.23 24.57 -15.36
C MET A 39 -0.93 24.02 -14.73
N MET A 40 0.10 24.88 -14.66
CA MET A 40 1.36 24.62 -13.98
C MET A 40 1.62 25.69 -12.93
N PHE A 41 2.08 25.29 -11.74
CA PHE A 41 2.27 26.19 -10.61
C PHE A 41 3.44 25.74 -9.72
N ASP A 42 4.26 26.68 -9.24
CA ASP A 42 5.34 26.43 -8.28
C ASP A 42 5.08 27.24 -7.00
N PHE A 43 5.14 26.57 -5.85
CA PHE A 43 5.24 27.24 -4.55
C PHE A 43 6.28 26.53 -3.70
N ASP A 44 7.25 27.29 -3.17
CA ASP A 44 8.31 26.76 -2.30
C ASP A 44 9.08 25.60 -2.98
N GLY A 45 9.21 25.63 -4.32
CA GLY A 45 9.85 24.57 -5.11
C GLY A 45 9.03 23.28 -5.25
N ILE A 46 7.79 23.25 -4.76
CA ILE A 46 6.81 22.20 -5.07
C ILE A 46 6.16 22.57 -6.39
N PHE A 47 6.47 21.82 -7.45
CA PHE A 47 5.92 22.05 -8.78
C PHE A 47 4.71 21.15 -9.03
N LEU A 48 3.54 21.75 -9.23
CA LEU A 48 2.29 21.09 -9.61
C LEU A 48 2.03 21.29 -11.10
N ASP A 49 1.87 20.19 -11.83
CA ASP A 49 1.32 20.14 -13.20
C ASP A 49 -0.02 19.39 -13.16
N TYR A 50 -1.12 20.11 -13.38
CA TYR A 50 -2.46 19.54 -13.50
C TYR A 50 -3.03 19.62 -14.93
N SER A 51 -2.18 19.89 -15.94
CA SER A 51 -2.58 20.01 -17.35
C SER A 51 -3.22 18.74 -17.92
N ARG A 52 -2.93 17.57 -17.34
CA ARG A 52 -3.50 16.26 -17.72
C ARG A 52 -4.84 15.93 -17.04
N GLN A 53 -5.48 16.89 -16.36
CA GLN A 53 -6.86 16.76 -15.87
C GLN A 53 -7.88 17.00 -17.00
N ARG A 54 -9.06 16.35 -16.94
CA ARG A 54 -10.18 16.60 -17.88
C ARG A 54 -10.87 17.93 -17.56
N THR A 55 -10.16 19.03 -17.74
CA THR A 55 -10.57 20.41 -17.42
C THR A 55 -10.08 21.39 -18.50
N THR A 56 -10.79 22.51 -18.63
CA THR A 56 -10.39 23.71 -19.39
C THR A 56 -10.24 24.90 -18.44
N VAL A 57 -9.66 26.02 -18.91
CA VAL A 57 -9.62 27.28 -18.14
C VAL A 57 -11.03 27.72 -17.70
N GLY A 58 -12.03 27.56 -18.58
CA GLY A 58 -13.44 27.79 -18.24
C GLY A 58 -13.98 26.83 -17.17
N THR A 59 -13.51 25.58 -17.13
CA THR A 59 -13.86 24.62 -16.07
C THR A 59 -13.30 25.06 -14.73
N MET A 60 -12.03 25.50 -14.68
CA MET A 60 -11.41 26.01 -13.46
C MET A 60 -12.12 27.28 -12.97
N SER A 61 -12.52 28.19 -13.88
CA SER A 61 -13.32 29.38 -13.51
C SER A 61 -14.68 29.01 -12.90
N LYS A 62 -15.37 27.98 -13.42
CA LYS A 62 -16.62 27.46 -12.85
C LYS A 62 -16.39 26.82 -11.46
N LEU A 63 -15.28 26.11 -11.26
CA LEU A 63 -14.88 25.55 -9.97
C LEU A 63 -14.54 26.63 -8.93
N SER A 64 -13.86 27.72 -9.32
CA SER A 64 -13.64 28.88 -8.42
C SER A 64 -14.96 29.52 -7.99
N LYS A 65 -15.92 29.70 -8.90
CA LYS A 65 -17.28 30.19 -8.56
C LYS A 65 -18.01 29.25 -7.61
N LEU A 66 -17.82 27.94 -7.73
CA LEU A 66 -18.35 26.98 -6.75
C LEU A 66 -17.67 27.13 -5.38
N ALA A 67 -16.38 27.44 -5.32
CA ALA A 67 -15.67 27.71 -4.07
C ALA A 67 -16.10 29.03 -3.39
N GLU A 68 -16.41 30.05 -4.18
CA GLU A 68 -16.98 31.34 -3.75
C GLU A 68 -18.39 31.14 -3.15
N GLU A 69 -19.27 30.46 -3.88
CA GLU A 69 -20.64 30.08 -3.47
C GLU A 69 -20.62 29.16 -2.23
N ALA A 70 -19.68 28.21 -2.15
CA ALA A 70 -19.45 27.39 -0.97
C ALA A 70 -18.80 28.15 0.20
N HIS A 71 -18.52 29.45 0.04
CA HIS A 71 -17.91 30.35 1.03
C HIS A 71 -16.56 29.83 1.57
N LEU A 72 -15.76 29.21 0.71
CA LEU A 72 -14.53 28.52 1.10
C LEU A 72 -13.51 29.45 1.79
N LYS A 73 -13.29 30.67 1.29
CA LYS A 73 -12.33 31.61 1.89
C LYS A 73 -12.75 32.04 3.30
N GLN A 74 -14.05 32.21 3.53
CA GLN A 74 -14.59 32.53 4.86
C GLN A 74 -14.37 31.35 5.81
N LYS A 75 -14.68 30.12 5.39
CA LYS A 75 -14.43 28.89 6.18
C LYS A 75 -12.95 28.66 6.49
N ILE A 76 -12.05 29.02 5.57
CA ILE A 76 -10.59 29.02 5.80
C ILE A 76 -10.23 30.04 6.88
N ASN A 77 -10.68 31.30 6.75
CA ASN A 77 -10.43 32.32 7.75
C ASN A 77 -10.98 31.91 9.13
N SER A 78 -12.20 31.38 9.21
CA SER A 78 -12.80 30.84 10.43
C SER A 78 -11.97 29.74 11.08
N MET A 79 -11.35 28.86 10.28
CA MET A 79 -10.43 27.84 10.79
C MET A 79 -9.19 28.47 11.45
N PHE A 80 -8.58 29.47 10.82
CA PHE A 80 -7.37 30.14 11.33
C PHE A 80 -7.68 31.10 12.50
N ASN A 81 -8.89 31.65 12.57
CA ASN A 81 -9.41 32.43 13.71
C ASN A 81 -9.76 31.58 14.93
N GLY A 82 -9.83 30.25 14.79
CA GLY A 82 -10.21 29.33 15.85
C GLY A 82 -11.71 29.24 16.13
N GLU A 83 -12.55 29.61 15.16
CA GLU A 83 -14.01 29.51 15.26
C GLU A 83 -14.47 28.03 15.26
N HIS A 84 -15.67 27.77 15.81
CA HIS A 84 -16.22 26.42 16.02
C HIS A 84 -16.79 25.79 14.73
N ILE A 85 -15.95 25.65 13.71
CA ILE A 85 -16.36 25.15 12.38
C ILE A 85 -16.75 23.66 12.36
N ASN A 86 -16.38 22.87 13.38
CA ASN A 86 -16.94 21.53 13.59
C ASN A 86 -18.24 21.65 14.40
N SER A 87 -19.34 22.01 13.73
CA SER A 87 -20.66 22.15 14.34
C SER A 87 -21.17 20.86 15.00
N THR A 88 -20.80 19.69 14.46
CA THR A 88 -21.27 18.38 14.95
C THR A 88 -20.71 18.00 16.33
N GLU A 89 -19.60 18.60 16.74
CA GLU A 89 -19.03 18.44 18.08
C GLU A 89 -18.93 19.76 18.86
N ASN A 90 -19.30 20.88 18.23
CA ASN A 90 -19.10 22.26 18.70
C ASN A 90 -17.65 22.56 19.14
N ARG A 91 -16.68 22.42 18.21
CA ARG A 91 -15.25 22.69 18.48
C ARG A 91 -14.53 23.40 17.33
N SER A 92 -13.46 24.12 17.64
CA SER A 92 -12.45 24.60 16.68
C SER A 92 -11.63 23.45 16.08
N VAL A 93 -10.97 23.70 14.94
CA VAL A 93 -10.14 22.70 14.21
C VAL A 93 -8.70 23.22 14.04
N LEU A 94 -8.10 23.64 15.15
CA LEU A 94 -6.87 24.44 15.23
C LEU A 94 -5.55 23.67 15.04
N HIS A 95 -5.55 22.57 14.28
CA HIS A 95 -4.35 21.79 14.00
C HIS A 95 -3.17 22.60 13.37
N VAL A 96 -3.46 23.75 12.75
CA VAL A 96 -2.47 24.74 12.28
C VAL A 96 -1.64 25.37 13.42
N ALA A 97 -2.21 25.49 14.62
CA ALA A 97 -1.53 26.09 15.78
C ALA A 97 -0.38 25.21 16.29
N LEU A 98 -0.39 23.91 16.03
CA LEU A 98 0.68 22.95 16.38
C LEU A 98 2.01 23.26 15.69
N ARG A 99 1.98 24.03 14.60
CA ARG A 99 3.10 24.34 13.71
C ARG A 99 3.33 25.84 13.52
N ALA A 100 2.56 26.68 14.22
CA ALA A 100 2.70 28.14 14.23
C ALA A 100 4.04 28.58 14.86
N SER A 101 4.55 29.76 14.50
CA SER A 101 5.74 30.33 15.16
C SER A 101 5.41 30.81 16.57
N LYS A 102 6.42 30.90 17.46
CA LYS A 102 6.21 31.18 18.90
C LYS A 102 5.65 32.60 19.19
N ASP A 103 5.75 33.48 18.20
CA ASP A 103 5.21 34.84 18.12
C ASP A 103 3.81 34.93 17.47
N THR A 104 3.32 33.85 16.85
CA THR A 104 1.97 33.84 16.25
C THR A 104 0.90 33.94 17.35
N THR A 105 -0.19 34.68 17.09
CA THR A 105 -1.40 34.67 17.93
C THR A 105 -2.52 33.93 17.22
N ILE A 106 -3.04 32.88 17.84
CA ILE A 106 -4.22 32.12 17.38
C ILE A 106 -5.12 31.90 18.59
N ASN A 107 -6.33 32.45 18.55
CA ASN A 107 -7.25 32.40 19.67
C ASN A 107 -8.19 31.19 19.58
N CYS A 108 -8.48 30.57 20.74
CA CYS A 108 -9.55 29.60 20.94
C CYS A 108 -10.28 30.02 22.22
N ASP A 109 -11.61 30.17 22.17
CA ASP A 109 -12.41 30.58 23.34
C ASP A 109 -11.87 31.85 24.08
N GLY A 110 -11.33 32.79 23.31
CA GLY A 110 -10.73 34.03 23.83
C GLY A 110 -9.29 33.92 24.37
N LYS A 111 -8.67 32.74 24.37
CA LYS A 111 -7.28 32.52 24.78
C LYS A 111 -6.36 32.24 23.57
N ASN A 112 -5.21 32.90 23.49
CA ASN A 112 -4.15 32.50 22.55
C ASN A 112 -3.58 31.11 22.94
N VAL A 113 -3.68 30.13 22.04
CA VAL A 113 -3.24 28.74 22.31
C VAL A 113 -1.78 28.46 21.94
N VAL A 114 -1.14 29.34 21.16
CA VAL A 114 0.24 29.14 20.68
C VAL A 114 1.28 29.05 21.83
N PRO A 115 1.17 29.81 22.93
CA PRO A 115 2.06 29.64 24.08
C PRO A 115 1.97 28.25 24.74
N ASP A 116 0.75 27.68 24.85
CA ASP A 116 0.55 26.32 25.40
C ASP A 116 1.21 25.27 24.49
N VAL A 117 1.08 25.44 23.16
CA VAL A 117 1.73 24.57 22.16
C VAL A 117 3.25 24.59 22.35
N TRP A 118 3.85 25.78 22.41
CA TRP A 118 5.30 25.90 22.57
C TRP A 118 5.80 25.43 23.94
N GLN A 119 5.00 25.52 25.00
CA GLN A 119 5.35 24.90 26.29
C GLN A 119 5.50 23.38 26.17
N VAL A 120 4.61 22.70 25.42
CA VAL A 120 4.73 21.25 25.17
C VAL A 120 5.89 20.93 24.23
N LEU A 121 6.10 21.71 23.16
CA LEU A 121 7.22 21.51 22.23
C LEU A 121 8.58 21.70 22.93
N ASP A 122 8.73 22.70 23.78
CA ASP A 122 9.95 22.95 24.55
C ASP A 122 10.20 21.83 25.59
N LYS A 123 9.14 21.31 26.22
CA LYS A 123 9.23 20.13 27.10
C LYS A 123 9.66 18.87 26.33
N ILE A 124 9.15 18.65 25.11
CA ILE A 124 9.56 17.51 24.25
C ILE A 124 11.03 17.65 23.86
N ARG A 125 11.45 18.85 23.43
CA ARG A 125 12.85 19.17 23.11
C ARG A 125 13.77 18.75 24.26
N GLU A 126 13.57 19.33 25.44
CA GLU A 126 14.34 19.03 26.66
C GLU A 126 14.37 17.54 27.01
N PHE A 127 13.22 16.85 26.97
CA PHE A 127 13.16 15.43 27.31
C PHE A 127 13.89 14.58 26.27
N SER A 128 13.66 14.85 24.98
CA SER A 128 14.31 14.12 23.89
C SER A 128 15.83 14.31 23.92
N ASP A 129 16.32 15.52 24.19
CA ASP A 129 17.75 15.81 24.30
C ASP A 129 18.38 15.08 25.50
N LYS A 130 17.70 15.05 26.66
CA LYS A 130 18.15 14.31 27.86
C LYS A 130 18.24 12.79 27.61
N VAL A 131 17.27 12.19 26.90
CA VAL A 131 17.33 10.78 26.49
C VAL A 131 18.43 10.54 25.44
N ARG A 132 18.62 11.48 24.52
CA ARG A 132 19.56 11.33 23.40
C ARG A 132 21.02 11.47 23.81
N SER A 133 21.32 12.37 24.75
CA SER A 133 22.64 12.51 25.40
C SER A 133 23.00 11.35 26.34
N GLY A 134 22.02 10.54 26.74
CA GLY A 134 22.19 9.56 27.83
C GLY A 134 22.16 10.16 29.23
N SER A 135 21.78 11.44 29.38
CA SER A 135 21.53 12.06 30.70
C SER A 135 20.25 11.53 31.36
N TRP A 136 19.32 10.98 30.58
CA TRP A 136 18.25 10.09 31.04
C TRP A 136 18.63 8.65 30.73
N VAL A 137 18.57 7.80 31.76
CA VAL A 137 18.94 6.38 31.71
C VAL A 137 17.78 5.50 32.17
N GLY A 138 17.80 4.24 31.72
CA GLY A 138 16.89 3.20 32.20
C GLY A 138 17.17 2.81 33.67
N ALA A 139 16.35 1.90 34.19
CA ALA A 139 16.41 1.43 35.57
C ALA A 139 17.76 0.79 35.95
N THR A 140 18.51 0.25 34.98
CA THR A 140 19.86 -0.33 35.18
C THR A 140 21.00 0.64 34.89
N GLY A 141 20.71 1.93 34.70
CA GLY A 141 21.71 2.97 34.40
C GLY A 141 22.20 2.98 32.95
N LYS A 142 21.70 2.10 32.08
CA LYS A 142 22.01 2.09 30.64
C LYS A 142 21.26 3.19 29.89
N ALA A 143 21.89 3.75 28.86
CA ALA A 143 21.26 4.73 27.98
C ALA A 143 20.13 4.08 27.15
N LEU A 144 19.03 4.81 26.95
CA LEU A 144 17.91 4.34 26.14
C LEU A 144 18.18 4.65 24.65
N THR A 145 18.18 3.59 23.84
CA THR A 145 18.55 3.63 22.41
C THR A 145 17.48 3.03 21.50
N ASN A 146 16.52 2.29 22.07
CA ASN A 146 15.36 1.76 21.37
C ASN A 146 14.09 2.45 21.88
N VAL A 147 13.14 2.73 20.99
CA VAL A 147 11.85 3.36 21.29
C VAL A 147 10.74 2.55 20.65
N ILE A 148 9.69 2.23 21.40
CA ILE A 148 8.43 1.69 20.86
C ILE A 148 7.32 2.72 21.13
N ALA A 149 6.73 3.27 20.07
CA ALA A 149 5.57 4.14 20.17
C ALA A 149 4.29 3.32 20.00
N ILE A 150 3.38 3.37 20.97
CA ILE A 150 2.09 2.69 20.94
C ILE A 150 1.00 3.72 20.59
N GLY A 151 0.26 3.49 19.52
CA GLY A 151 -0.84 4.34 19.07
C GLY A 151 -1.73 3.60 18.08
N ILE A 152 -2.88 4.15 17.71
CA ILE A 152 -3.78 3.55 16.72
C ILE A 152 -4.42 4.65 15.86
N GLY A 153 -4.75 4.31 14.60
CA GLY A 153 -5.18 5.30 13.62
C GLY A 153 -4.19 6.45 13.50
N GLY A 154 -4.65 7.70 13.65
CA GLY A 154 -3.84 8.88 13.42
C GLY A 154 -2.65 9.05 14.38
N SER A 155 -2.66 8.37 15.54
CA SER A 155 -1.48 8.31 16.43
C SER A 155 -0.46 7.23 16.05
N PHE A 156 -0.74 6.45 15.00
CA PHE A 156 0.14 5.45 14.41
C PHE A 156 0.51 5.82 12.97
N LEU A 157 -0.46 5.95 12.06
CA LEU A 157 -0.23 6.09 10.61
C LEU A 157 0.53 7.37 10.24
N GLY A 158 0.20 8.52 10.87
CA GLY A 158 0.92 9.77 10.66
C GLY A 158 2.39 9.69 11.11
N PRO A 159 2.67 9.38 12.39
CA PRO A 159 4.04 9.20 12.89
C PRO A 159 4.85 8.12 12.14
N LEU A 160 4.23 6.99 11.78
CA LEU A 160 4.86 5.93 10.99
C LEU A 160 5.23 6.42 9.59
N PHE A 161 4.35 7.14 8.90
CA PHE A 161 4.64 7.74 7.60
C PHE A 161 5.86 8.66 7.67
N VAL A 162 5.88 9.60 8.63
CA VAL A 162 6.99 10.57 8.77
C VAL A 162 8.30 9.87 9.12
N HIS A 163 8.26 8.85 9.98
CA HIS A 163 9.43 8.01 10.26
C HIS A 163 9.94 7.29 9.00
N THR A 164 9.05 6.64 8.25
CA THR A 164 9.38 5.88 7.04
C THR A 164 10.06 6.74 5.98
N ALA A 165 9.58 7.98 5.80
CA ALA A 165 10.16 8.93 4.85
C ALA A 165 11.49 9.56 5.32
N LEU A 166 11.76 9.57 6.63
CA LEU A 166 13.01 10.05 7.24
C LEU A 166 14.08 8.97 7.46
N GLN A 167 13.75 7.67 7.34
CA GLN A 167 14.72 6.58 7.55
C GLN A 167 15.97 6.67 6.66
N THR A 168 15.84 7.20 5.45
CA THR A 168 16.94 7.29 4.46
C THR A 168 17.43 8.70 4.16
N ASP A 169 16.85 9.74 4.77
CA ASP A 169 17.41 11.10 4.69
C ASP A 169 18.79 11.18 5.36
N SER A 170 19.70 11.95 4.75
CA SER A 170 21.10 12.05 5.15
C SER A 170 21.35 12.87 6.41
N GLU A 171 20.44 13.74 6.84
CA GLU A 171 20.52 14.46 8.12
C GLU A 171 19.88 13.63 9.23
N ALA A 172 18.67 13.14 8.99
CA ALA A 172 17.93 12.29 9.91
C ALA A 172 18.69 11.00 10.25
N CYS A 173 19.29 10.32 9.26
CA CYS A 173 20.09 9.10 9.49
C CYS A 173 21.33 9.37 10.36
N LYS A 174 22.06 10.47 10.11
CA LYS A 174 23.19 10.89 10.97
C LYS A 174 22.73 11.22 12.39
N SER A 175 21.61 11.93 12.52
CA SER A 175 21.02 12.27 13.82
C SER A 175 20.44 11.06 14.56
N ALA A 176 20.03 10.00 13.86
CA ALA A 176 19.55 8.77 14.48
C ALA A 176 20.65 8.06 15.29
N GLY A 177 21.91 8.12 14.84
CA GLY A 177 23.06 7.61 15.60
C GLY A 177 22.93 6.14 16.02
N GLY A 178 22.33 5.31 15.17
CA GLY A 178 22.07 3.89 15.44
C GLY A 178 20.86 3.58 16.34
N ARG A 179 20.08 4.58 16.77
CA ARG A 179 18.83 4.37 17.52
C ARG A 179 17.75 3.69 16.67
N GLN A 180 16.87 2.93 17.33
CA GLN A 180 15.70 2.31 16.70
C GLN A 180 14.41 2.95 17.22
N LEU A 181 13.50 3.28 16.31
CA LEU A 181 12.10 3.59 16.60
C LEU A 181 11.23 2.53 15.93
N ARG A 182 10.27 1.99 16.68
CA ARG A 182 9.26 1.04 16.20
C ARG A 182 7.87 1.51 16.61
N PHE A 183 6.84 1.01 15.94
CA PHE A 183 5.46 1.41 16.13
C PHE A 183 4.57 0.18 16.32
N LEU A 184 3.81 0.17 17.42
CA LEU A 184 2.91 -0.91 17.82
C LEU A 184 1.46 -0.40 17.82
N ALA A 185 0.56 -1.05 17.11
CA ALA A 185 -0.80 -0.56 16.92
C ALA A 185 -1.89 -1.62 17.03
N ASN A 186 -1.69 -2.78 16.42
CA ASN A 186 -2.69 -3.84 16.41
C ASN A 186 -2.69 -4.57 17.76
N VAL A 187 -3.86 -5.03 18.22
CA VAL A 187 -3.97 -5.89 19.41
C VAL A 187 -3.48 -7.31 19.17
N ASP A 188 -3.37 -7.73 17.89
CA ASP A 188 -2.80 -9.03 17.52
C ASP A 188 -1.41 -9.19 18.17
N PRO A 189 -1.19 -10.22 19.00
CA PRO A 189 0.11 -10.51 19.59
C PRO A 189 1.26 -10.64 18.59
N VAL A 190 0.98 -10.95 17.33
CA VAL A 190 1.97 -10.95 16.24
C VAL A 190 2.62 -9.57 16.08
N ASP A 191 1.86 -8.47 16.24
CA ASP A 191 2.39 -7.10 16.17
C ASP A 191 3.31 -6.81 17.37
N VAL A 192 2.89 -7.20 18.58
CA VAL A 192 3.71 -7.10 19.80
C VAL A 192 5.01 -7.90 19.66
N ALA A 193 4.91 -9.17 19.26
CA ALA A 193 6.04 -10.09 19.13
C ALA A 193 7.06 -9.59 18.10
N ARG A 194 6.60 -9.11 16.94
CA ARG A 194 7.45 -8.45 15.92
C ARG A 194 8.12 -7.20 16.50
N ASN A 195 7.36 -6.34 17.20
CA ASN A 195 7.88 -5.09 17.75
C ASN A 195 8.93 -5.29 18.86
N ILE A 196 8.79 -6.26 19.77
CA ILE A 196 9.79 -6.52 20.83
C ILE A 196 10.97 -7.41 20.38
N SER A 197 10.86 -8.11 19.24
CA SER A 197 11.88 -9.05 18.79
C SER A 197 13.25 -8.40 18.62
N GLY A 198 14.27 -8.97 19.27
CA GLY A 198 15.65 -8.48 19.27
C GLY A 198 15.91 -7.23 20.12
N LEU A 199 14.94 -6.72 20.89
CA LEU A 199 15.13 -5.60 21.82
C LEU A 199 15.45 -6.07 23.23
N ASN A 200 16.28 -5.30 23.95
CA ASN A 200 16.52 -5.47 25.39
C ASN A 200 15.65 -4.46 26.18
N PRO A 201 14.82 -4.90 27.15
CA PRO A 201 14.09 -4.01 28.05
C PRO A 201 14.96 -2.91 28.67
N GLU A 202 16.20 -3.21 29.08
CA GLU A 202 17.12 -2.27 29.73
C GLU A 202 17.48 -1.03 28.90
N THR A 203 17.37 -1.10 27.57
CA THR A 203 17.71 -0.01 26.64
C THR A 203 16.50 0.49 25.84
N THR A 204 15.30 0.05 26.20
CA THR A 204 14.05 0.36 25.48
C THR A 204 13.17 1.33 26.27
N LEU A 205 12.69 2.37 25.59
CA LEU A 205 11.69 3.34 26.06
C LEU A 205 10.36 3.09 25.35
N VAL A 206 9.24 3.17 26.06
CA VAL A 206 7.89 3.04 25.49
C VAL A 206 7.14 4.35 25.60
N VAL A 207 6.56 4.80 24.49
CA VAL A 207 5.73 6.01 24.41
C VAL A 207 4.27 5.60 24.21
N VAL A 208 3.43 5.77 25.23
CA VAL A 208 2.00 5.40 25.19
C VAL A 208 1.17 6.59 24.71
N VAL A 209 0.61 6.51 23.49
CA VAL A 209 -0.11 7.62 22.86
C VAL A 209 -1.62 7.41 22.93
N SER A 210 -2.22 7.78 24.06
CA SER A 210 -3.67 7.71 24.30
C SER A 210 -4.19 8.95 25.01
N LYS A 211 -5.02 9.73 24.33
CA LYS A 211 -5.49 11.05 24.80
C LYS A 211 -6.22 10.97 26.14
N THR A 212 -7.23 10.10 26.21
CA THR A 212 -8.03 9.82 27.40
C THR A 212 -7.35 8.82 28.33
N PHE A 213 -6.31 8.12 27.85
CA PHE A 213 -5.68 6.97 28.49
C PHE A 213 -6.65 5.77 28.69
N THR A 214 -7.63 5.64 27.79
CA THR A 214 -8.67 4.59 27.83
C THR A 214 -8.94 3.86 26.50
N THR A 215 -8.28 4.22 25.39
CA THR A 215 -8.38 3.49 24.11
C THR A 215 -8.02 2.01 24.32
N ALA A 216 -8.95 1.08 24.06
CA ALA A 216 -8.81 -0.32 24.44
C ALA A 216 -7.53 -0.95 23.88
N GLU A 217 -7.31 -0.79 22.57
CA GLU A 217 -6.18 -1.38 21.83
C GLU A 217 -4.84 -0.82 22.30
N THR A 218 -4.73 0.51 22.34
CA THR A 218 -3.52 1.20 22.80
C THR A 218 -3.19 0.83 24.24
N MET A 219 -4.20 0.70 25.10
CA MET A 219 -4.00 0.42 26.52
C MET A 219 -3.74 -1.07 26.78
N LEU A 220 -4.26 -2.00 25.98
CA LEU A 220 -3.91 -3.43 26.06
C LEU A 220 -2.44 -3.64 25.63
N ASN A 221 -2.03 -3.03 24.51
CA ASN A 221 -0.62 -3.02 24.07
C ASN A 221 0.30 -2.35 25.10
N ALA A 222 -0.14 -1.25 25.73
CA ALA A 222 0.61 -0.62 26.82
C ALA A 222 0.76 -1.54 28.04
N ARG A 223 -0.28 -2.28 28.44
CA ARG A 223 -0.19 -3.27 29.53
C ARG A 223 0.73 -4.44 29.15
N THR A 224 0.71 -4.89 27.90
CA THR A 224 1.61 -5.94 27.41
C THR A 224 3.08 -5.52 27.47
N LEU A 225 3.43 -4.31 27.01
CA LEU A 225 4.81 -3.81 27.11
C LEU A 225 5.22 -3.43 28.54
N ARG A 226 4.28 -2.96 29.37
CA ARG A 226 4.50 -2.75 30.81
C ARG A 226 4.87 -4.06 31.50
N GLU A 227 4.23 -5.17 31.16
CA GLU A 227 4.56 -6.48 31.72
C GLU A 227 5.91 -7.01 31.20
N TRP A 228 6.18 -6.89 29.90
CA TRP A 228 7.50 -7.22 29.31
C TRP A 228 8.66 -6.49 30.01
N ILE A 229 8.48 -5.20 30.35
CA ILE A 229 9.44 -4.42 31.15
C ILE A 229 9.47 -4.88 32.61
N SER A 230 8.31 -5.08 33.25
CA SER A 230 8.21 -5.36 34.69
C SER A 230 8.70 -6.77 35.06
N SER A 231 8.41 -7.77 34.23
CA SER A 231 8.94 -9.14 34.38
C SER A 231 10.47 -9.22 34.18
N ALA A 232 11.06 -8.29 33.42
CA ALA A 232 12.51 -8.25 33.19
C ALA A 232 13.28 -7.38 34.21
N LEU A 233 12.73 -6.23 34.62
CA LEU A 233 13.44 -5.18 35.37
C LEU A 233 12.79 -4.82 36.72
N GLY A 234 11.66 -5.46 37.07
CA GLY A 234 10.83 -5.11 38.22
C GLY A 234 9.88 -3.93 37.95
N PRO A 235 8.75 -3.83 38.67
CA PRO A 235 7.68 -2.88 38.36
C PRO A 235 8.06 -1.40 38.53
N GLN A 236 9.12 -1.09 39.29
CA GLN A 236 9.62 0.28 39.46
C GLN A 236 10.22 0.84 38.15
N ALA A 237 10.67 -0.03 37.24
CA ALA A 237 11.26 0.36 35.96
C ALA A 237 10.27 1.13 35.05
N VAL A 238 8.96 0.94 35.22
CA VAL A 238 7.91 1.64 34.44
C VAL A 238 8.12 3.16 34.47
N SER A 239 8.49 3.72 35.63
CA SER A 239 8.74 5.16 35.82
C SER A 239 9.93 5.72 35.00
N LYS A 240 10.84 4.85 34.54
CA LYS A 240 12.03 5.20 33.73
C LYS A 240 11.93 4.77 32.27
N HIS A 241 11.16 3.73 32.00
CA HIS A 241 11.03 3.08 30.69
C HIS A 241 9.70 3.35 29.98
N MET A 242 8.73 4.03 30.60
CA MET A 242 7.45 4.36 29.98
C MET A 242 7.09 5.83 30.17
N VAL A 243 6.60 6.46 29.10
CA VAL A 243 6.13 7.86 29.07
C VAL A 243 4.80 7.95 28.32
N ALA A 244 4.04 9.03 28.51
CA ALA A 244 2.67 9.14 27.99
C ALA A 244 2.44 10.40 27.15
N VAL A 245 1.73 10.26 26.03
CA VAL A 245 1.12 11.39 25.31
C VAL A 245 -0.38 11.36 25.61
N SER A 246 -0.80 12.17 26.58
CA SER A 246 -2.12 12.10 27.20
C SER A 246 -2.45 13.40 27.95
N THR A 247 -3.75 13.69 28.13
CA THR A 247 -4.21 14.74 29.06
C THR A 247 -4.70 14.15 30.39
N ASN A 248 -4.89 12.83 30.50
CA ASN A 248 -5.45 12.19 31.68
C ASN A 248 -4.38 11.77 32.70
N LEU A 249 -3.73 12.76 33.32
CA LEU A 249 -2.62 12.57 34.27
C LEU A 249 -2.93 11.57 35.40
N LYS A 250 -4.20 11.50 35.86
CA LYS A 250 -4.63 10.57 36.92
C LYS A 250 -4.56 9.10 36.50
N LEU A 251 -4.86 8.78 35.24
CA LEU A 251 -4.72 7.41 34.72
C LEU A 251 -3.27 7.08 34.34
N VAL A 252 -2.50 8.06 33.88
CA VAL A 252 -1.04 7.93 33.65
C VAL A 252 -0.32 7.58 34.96
N GLU A 253 -0.61 8.31 36.04
CA GLU A 253 -0.08 8.05 37.39
C GLU A 253 -0.48 6.67 37.91
N LYS A 254 -1.78 6.32 37.83
CA LYS A 254 -2.32 5.02 38.25
C LYS A 254 -1.68 3.83 37.50
N PHE A 255 -1.21 4.04 36.27
CA PHE A 255 -0.53 3.03 35.47
C PHE A 255 0.95 2.82 35.88
N GLY A 256 1.54 3.78 36.59
CA GLY A 256 2.94 3.77 37.04
C GLY A 256 3.89 4.65 36.23
N ILE A 257 3.36 5.50 35.32
CA ILE A 257 4.15 6.51 34.60
C ILE A 257 4.14 7.79 35.43
N ASP A 258 5.32 8.38 35.63
CA ASP A 258 5.48 9.69 36.27
C ASP A 258 4.72 10.77 35.47
N PRO A 259 3.76 11.51 36.07
CA PRO A 259 3.03 12.59 35.41
C PRO A 259 3.94 13.70 34.84
N ASN A 260 5.15 13.88 35.37
CA ASN A 260 6.13 14.80 34.79
C ASN A 260 6.59 14.36 33.40
N ASN A 261 6.48 13.07 33.06
CA ASN A 261 6.76 12.50 31.75
C ASN A 261 5.49 12.32 30.89
N ALA A 262 4.40 13.02 31.23
CA ALA A 262 3.23 13.14 30.38
C ALA A 262 3.32 14.38 29.46
N PHE A 263 2.86 14.25 28.21
CA PHE A 263 2.87 15.30 27.19
C PHE A 263 1.45 15.50 26.63
N ALA A 264 0.92 16.71 26.76
CA ALA A 264 -0.49 17.01 26.47
C ALA A 264 -0.76 17.35 24.99
N PHE A 265 -2.02 17.21 24.57
CA PHE A 265 -2.55 17.76 23.32
C PHE A 265 -4.06 18.01 23.39
N TRP A 266 -4.55 19.01 22.65
CA TRP A 266 -5.84 19.69 22.90
C TRP A 266 -7.05 19.08 22.18
N ASP A 267 -8.27 19.51 22.53
CA ASP A 267 -9.54 19.02 21.95
C ASP A 267 -9.88 19.55 20.55
N TRP A 268 -9.23 20.63 20.13
CA TRP A 268 -9.22 21.10 18.74
C TRP A 268 -8.26 20.32 17.83
N VAL A 269 -7.55 19.30 18.35
CA VAL A 269 -6.71 18.36 17.58
C VAL A 269 -7.46 17.05 17.36
N GLY A 270 -7.95 16.82 16.13
CA GLY A 270 -8.43 15.49 15.71
C GLY A 270 -7.25 14.51 15.53
N GLY A 271 -7.42 13.23 15.92
CA GLY A 271 -6.33 12.23 15.94
C GLY A 271 -5.60 12.09 14.58
N ARG A 272 -6.37 11.97 13.51
CA ARG A 272 -6.00 12.16 12.08
C ARG A 272 -5.02 13.29 11.74
N TYR A 273 -5.03 14.40 12.49
CA TYR A 273 -4.18 15.59 12.29
C TYR A 273 -3.02 15.66 13.28
N SER A 274 -2.94 14.71 14.22
CA SER A 274 -2.14 14.88 15.44
C SER A 274 -0.64 14.69 15.27
N VAL A 275 -0.15 14.30 14.08
CA VAL A 275 1.30 14.09 13.82
C VAL A 275 2.16 15.33 14.12
N CYS A 276 1.62 16.55 13.95
CA CYS A 276 2.31 17.80 14.32
C CYS A 276 2.27 18.11 15.83
N SER A 277 1.52 17.35 16.65
CA SER A 277 1.47 17.48 18.11
C SER A 277 2.46 16.54 18.79
N ALA A 278 2.44 16.51 20.13
CA ALA A 278 3.21 15.55 20.93
C ALA A 278 3.12 14.09 20.45
N VAL A 279 1.99 13.69 19.85
CA VAL A 279 1.74 12.37 19.26
C VAL A 279 2.83 11.94 18.28
N GLY A 280 3.20 12.79 17.32
CA GLY A 280 4.31 12.52 16.39
C GLY A 280 5.62 13.12 16.87
N VAL A 281 5.58 14.35 17.38
CA VAL A 281 6.79 15.13 17.69
C VAL A 281 7.63 14.47 18.79
N LEU A 282 7.04 13.81 19.80
CA LEU A 282 7.81 13.11 20.85
C LEU A 282 8.60 11.89 20.31
N PRO A 283 7.98 10.83 19.75
CA PRO A 283 8.73 9.66 19.27
C PRO A 283 9.70 10.01 18.14
N LEU A 284 9.32 10.93 17.24
CA LEU A 284 10.20 11.38 16.16
C LEU A 284 11.38 12.22 16.69
N SER A 285 11.20 13.06 17.73
CA SER A 285 12.32 13.80 18.33
C SER A 285 13.24 12.90 19.14
N LEU A 286 12.74 11.83 19.77
CA LEU A 286 13.59 10.81 20.41
C LEU A 286 14.49 10.12 19.39
N GLN A 287 13.95 9.77 18.21
CA GLN A 287 14.71 9.14 17.13
C GLN A 287 15.66 10.10 16.41
N TYR A 288 15.20 11.28 15.99
CA TYR A 288 15.92 12.17 15.06
C TYR A 288 16.40 13.49 15.67
N GLY A 289 16.07 13.79 16.92
CA GLY A 289 16.34 15.08 17.56
C GLY A 289 15.34 16.15 17.16
N PHE A 290 15.02 17.05 18.10
CA PHE A 290 13.99 18.07 17.90
C PHE A 290 14.31 19.02 16.72
N SER A 291 15.58 19.29 16.42
CA SER A 291 15.99 20.14 15.29
C SER A 291 15.54 19.63 13.91
N VAL A 292 15.52 18.31 13.71
CA VAL A 292 15.01 17.69 12.47
C VAL A 292 13.49 17.80 12.42
N ILE A 293 12.81 17.61 13.55
CA ILE A 293 11.34 17.65 13.61
C ILE A 293 10.78 19.09 13.55
N GLU A 294 11.55 20.07 14.03
CA GLU A 294 11.23 21.49 13.87
C GLU A 294 11.24 21.90 12.37
N LYS A 295 12.10 21.30 11.54
CA LYS A 295 12.06 21.48 10.07
C LYS A 295 10.74 20.95 9.49
N PHE A 296 10.30 19.76 9.92
CA PHE A 296 8.99 19.19 9.55
C PHE A 296 7.82 20.11 9.93
N LEU A 297 7.80 20.67 11.14
CA LEU A 297 6.78 21.63 11.55
C LEU A 297 6.85 22.93 10.72
N LYS A 298 8.06 23.43 10.38
CA LYS A 298 8.25 24.61 9.53
C LYS A 298 7.73 24.40 8.09
N GLY A 299 7.93 23.22 7.50
CA GLY A 299 7.43 22.90 6.17
C GLY A 299 5.93 22.62 6.13
N ALA A 300 5.38 22.06 7.21
CA ALA A 300 3.93 22.00 7.43
C ALA A 300 3.31 23.42 7.48
N ARG A 301 3.94 24.35 8.20
CA ARG A 301 3.52 25.76 8.28
C ARG A 301 3.59 26.49 6.92
N SER A 302 4.55 26.16 6.06
CA SER A 302 4.66 26.77 4.72
C SER A 302 3.36 26.60 3.92
N ILE A 303 2.79 25.39 3.91
CA ILE A 303 1.52 25.11 3.24
C ILE A 303 0.30 25.66 4.00
N ASP A 304 0.33 25.79 5.32
CA ASP A 304 -0.72 26.55 6.04
C ASP A 304 -0.77 28.01 5.57
N GLN A 305 0.40 28.66 5.48
CA GLN A 305 0.51 30.06 5.09
C GLN A 305 0.08 30.25 3.62
N HIS A 306 0.42 29.29 2.74
CA HIS A 306 -0.08 29.23 1.36
C HIS A 306 -1.62 29.07 1.32
N PHE A 307 -2.15 28.06 2.01
CA PHE A 307 -3.59 27.74 2.05
C PHE A 307 -4.42 28.91 2.57
N HIS A 308 -3.97 29.57 3.63
CA HIS A 308 -4.62 30.73 4.21
C HIS A 308 -4.56 31.96 3.31
N SER A 309 -3.38 32.32 2.78
CA SER A 309 -3.19 33.60 2.09
C SER A 309 -3.54 33.57 0.61
N SER A 310 -3.04 32.60 -0.16
CA SER A 310 -3.05 32.62 -1.62
C SER A 310 -4.46 32.55 -2.23
N PRO A 311 -4.69 33.21 -3.39
CA PRO A 311 -5.97 33.14 -4.10
C PRO A 311 -6.14 31.77 -4.76
N PHE A 312 -7.39 31.34 -4.98
CA PHE A 312 -7.73 29.93 -5.24
C PHE A 312 -7.03 29.33 -6.47
N GLU A 313 -6.90 30.11 -7.54
CA GLU A 313 -6.23 29.73 -8.78
C GLU A 313 -4.72 29.49 -8.63
N ASN A 314 -4.13 29.97 -7.52
CA ASN A 314 -2.71 29.86 -7.16
C ASN A 314 -2.53 29.19 -5.79
N ASN A 315 -3.43 28.30 -5.36
CA ASN A 315 -3.44 27.73 -4.00
C ASN A 315 -3.50 26.19 -4.10
N ILE A 316 -2.35 25.52 -3.95
CA ILE A 316 -2.20 24.08 -4.23
C ILE A 316 -3.25 23.22 -3.50
N PRO A 317 -3.49 23.35 -2.16
CA PRO A 317 -4.54 22.59 -1.49
C PRO A 317 -5.95 22.83 -2.02
N VAL A 318 -6.27 24.06 -2.44
CA VAL A 318 -7.59 24.39 -3.03
C VAL A 318 -7.73 23.79 -4.43
N LEU A 319 -6.70 23.89 -5.27
CA LEU A 319 -6.67 23.28 -6.61
C LEU A 319 -6.88 21.76 -6.53
N LEU A 320 -6.14 21.08 -5.65
CA LEU A 320 -6.29 19.63 -5.43
C LEU A 320 -7.70 19.27 -4.93
N GLY A 321 -8.26 20.03 -3.98
CA GLY A 321 -9.62 19.82 -3.49
C GLY A 321 -10.70 20.02 -4.56
N LEU A 322 -10.58 21.06 -5.38
CA LEU A 322 -11.53 21.33 -6.47
C LEU A 322 -11.42 20.29 -7.61
N LEU A 323 -10.22 19.78 -7.89
CA LEU A 323 -10.02 18.69 -8.86
C LEU A 323 -10.58 17.35 -8.36
N SER A 324 -10.49 17.06 -7.06
CA SER A 324 -11.19 15.93 -6.45
C SER A 324 -12.70 16.08 -6.62
N VAL A 325 -13.27 17.22 -6.20
CA VAL A 325 -14.71 17.52 -6.36
C VAL A 325 -15.18 17.39 -7.81
N TRP A 326 -14.41 17.91 -8.78
CA TRP A 326 -14.71 17.78 -10.20
C TRP A 326 -14.76 16.31 -10.66
N ASN A 327 -13.71 15.54 -10.37
CA ASN A 327 -13.62 14.15 -10.78
C ASN A 327 -14.70 13.28 -10.11
N VAL A 328 -14.95 13.46 -8.82
CA VAL A 328 -15.84 12.59 -8.02
C VAL A 328 -17.32 12.97 -8.11
N SER A 329 -17.66 14.26 -8.14
CA SER A 329 -19.05 14.75 -8.06
C SER A 329 -19.67 15.09 -9.41
N PHE A 330 -18.85 15.35 -10.44
CA PHE A 330 -19.31 15.75 -11.77
C PHE A 330 -18.95 14.75 -12.87
N LEU A 331 -17.69 14.27 -12.92
CA LEU A 331 -17.28 13.22 -13.86
C LEU A 331 -17.58 11.79 -13.37
N GLY A 332 -17.94 11.62 -12.09
CA GLY A 332 -18.39 10.34 -11.53
C GLY A 332 -17.29 9.30 -11.27
N TYR A 333 -16.00 9.68 -11.26
CA TYR A 333 -14.91 8.76 -10.96
C TYR A 333 -14.81 8.52 -9.43
N PRO A 334 -15.03 7.29 -8.93
CA PRO A 334 -15.25 7.04 -7.51
C PRO A 334 -13.95 6.91 -6.68
N ALA A 335 -12.80 6.82 -7.34
CA ALA A 335 -11.51 6.42 -6.75
C ALA A 335 -10.36 7.28 -7.27
N ARG A 336 -9.27 7.37 -6.50
CA ARG A 336 -8.04 8.06 -6.86
C ARG A 336 -6.81 7.22 -6.51
N ALA A 337 -5.86 7.16 -7.43
CA ALA A 337 -4.57 6.51 -7.21
C ALA A 337 -3.50 7.53 -6.79
N ILE A 338 -2.77 7.26 -5.71
CA ILE A 338 -1.68 8.10 -5.20
C ILE A 338 -0.36 7.38 -5.46
N LEU A 339 0.45 7.93 -6.34
CA LEU A 339 1.53 7.18 -7.01
C LEU A 339 2.90 7.83 -6.76
N PRO A 340 3.52 7.59 -5.59
CA PRO A 340 4.84 8.13 -5.29
C PRO A 340 5.95 7.37 -6.01
N TYR A 341 6.71 8.05 -6.85
CA TYR A 341 7.91 7.50 -7.50
C TYR A 341 9.13 7.67 -6.58
N THR A 342 9.00 7.12 -5.37
CA THR A 342 10.07 6.87 -4.40
C THR A 342 9.56 5.96 -3.27
N GLN A 343 10.38 5.00 -2.85
CA GLN A 343 10.04 4.03 -1.81
C GLN A 343 9.90 4.67 -0.41
N ALA A 344 10.54 5.80 -0.16
CA ALA A 344 10.45 6.54 1.11
C ALA A 344 9.00 6.96 1.45
N LEU A 345 8.12 7.06 0.45
CA LEU A 345 6.70 7.44 0.60
C LEU A 345 5.74 6.23 0.57
N GLU A 346 6.20 4.99 0.77
CA GLU A 346 5.33 3.79 0.75
C GLU A 346 4.16 3.84 1.75
N LYS A 347 4.34 4.50 2.92
CA LYS A 347 3.27 4.70 3.91
C LYS A 347 2.46 5.99 3.72
N LEU A 348 2.71 6.74 2.64
CA LEU A 348 1.96 7.94 2.29
C LEU A 348 0.52 7.63 1.86
N ALA A 349 0.29 6.59 1.06
CA ALA A 349 -1.04 6.20 0.62
C ALA A 349 -1.91 5.67 1.79
N PRO A 350 -1.45 4.73 2.64
CA PRO A 350 -2.16 4.35 3.87
C PRO A 350 -2.42 5.52 4.83
N HIS A 351 -1.48 6.47 4.96
CA HIS A 351 -1.75 7.69 5.73
C HIS A 351 -2.85 8.53 5.07
N ILE A 352 -2.85 8.70 3.73
CA ILE A 352 -3.94 9.40 3.02
C ILE A 352 -5.27 8.66 3.08
N GLN A 353 -5.30 7.33 3.08
CA GLN A 353 -6.54 6.57 3.26
C GLN A 353 -7.20 6.94 4.58
N GLN A 354 -6.42 6.93 5.67
CA GLN A 354 -6.90 7.46 6.93
C GLN A 354 -7.31 8.93 6.86
N VAL A 355 -6.54 9.72 6.14
CA VAL A 355 -6.81 11.13 5.95
C VAL A 355 -8.09 11.28 5.10
N SER A 356 -8.03 11.27 3.78
CA SER A 356 -9.09 11.64 2.83
C SER A 356 -10.40 10.84 2.94
N MET A 357 -10.35 9.51 3.08
CA MET A 357 -11.57 8.68 3.06
C MET A 357 -12.45 8.91 4.30
N GLU A 358 -11.85 9.38 5.39
CA GLU A 358 -12.40 9.34 6.74
C GLU A 358 -13.37 10.57 6.95
N SER A 359 -13.05 11.87 6.75
CA SER A 359 -14.04 12.98 6.90
C SER A 359 -14.83 13.30 5.64
N ASN A 360 -14.36 12.92 4.44
CA ASN A 360 -15.08 13.24 3.20
C ASN A 360 -16.12 12.18 2.85
N GLY A 361 -16.00 10.95 3.36
CA GLY A 361 -16.94 9.85 3.18
C GLY A 361 -18.26 9.98 3.97
N LYS A 362 -18.93 11.13 3.90
CA LYS A 362 -20.17 11.45 4.65
C LYS A 362 -21.39 11.39 3.73
N GLY A 363 -22.50 10.85 4.23
CA GLY A 363 -23.78 10.80 3.50
C GLY A 363 -24.70 12.02 3.75
N VAL A 364 -24.27 12.97 4.58
CA VAL A 364 -25.10 14.05 5.15
C VAL A 364 -24.31 15.36 5.18
N SER A 365 -24.94 16.48 4.85
CA SER A 365 -24.37 17.83 4.95
C SER A 365 -24.13 18.26 6.40
N ILE A 366 -23.38 19.34 6.59
CA ILE A 366 -23.15 19.95 7.91
C ILE A 366 -24.44 20.45 8.60
N ASP A 367 -25.52 20.61 7.84
CA ASP A 367 -26.86 21.06 8.25
C ASP A 367 -27.82 19.89 8.52
N GLY A 368 -27.32 18.65 8.54
CA GLY A 368 -28.12 17.45 8.78
C GLY A 368 -28.95 16.95 7.57
N VAL A 369 -28.79 17.55 6.38
CA VAL A 369 -29.54 17.17 5.18
C VAL A 369 -28.80 16.07 4.40
N ARG A 370 -29.47 14.97 4.06
CA ARG A 370 -28.88 13.88 3.27
C ARG A 370 -28.42 14.39 1.90
N LEU A 371 -27.20 14.04 1.49
CA LEU A 371 -26.65 14.44 0.19
C LEU A 371 -27.31 13.65 -0.96
N PRO A 372 -27.69 14.31 -2.08
CA PRO A 372 -28.22 13.65 -3.28
C PRO A 372 -27.11 13.15 -4.23
N PHE A 373 -25.86 13.11 -3.75
CA PHE A 373 -24.67 12.64 -4.45
C PHE A 373 -23.71 12.00 -3.43
N GLU A 374 -22.72 11.23 -3.91
CA GLU A 374 -21.72 10.60 -3.05
C GLU A 374 -20.55 11.57 -2.79
N ALA A 375 -20.22 11.81 -1.52
CA ALA A 375 -19.03 12.56 -1.12
C ALA A 375 -17.85 11.63 -0.80
N GLY A 376 -16.64 12.10 -1.09
CA GLY A 376 -15.39 11.38 -0.88
C GLY A 376 -15.01 10.41 -2.01
N GLU A 377 -13.71 10.24 -2.20
CA GLU A 377 -13.07 9.34 -3.16
C GLU A 377 -12.48 8.12 -2.42
N ILE A 378 -12.33 6.99 -3.12
CA ILE A 378 -11.59 5.82 -2.63
C ILE A 378 -10.10 6.02 -2.96
N ASP A 379 -9.29 6.33 -1.96
CA ASP A 379 -7.85 6.48 -2.14
C ASP A 379 -7.11 5.13 -2.06
N PHE A 380 -6.16 4.89 -2.96
CA PHE A 380 -5.25 3.74 -2.92
C PHE A 380 -3.90 4.08 -3.57
N GLY A 381 -2.87 3.26 -3.36
CA GLY A 381 -1.57 3.50 -3.99
C GLY A 381 -0.43 2.65 -3.42
N GLU A 382 0.60 2.48 -4.24
CA GLU A 382 1.89 1.83 -3.94
C GLU A 382 3.00 2.60 -4.70
N PRO A 383 4.28 2.53 -4.29
CA PRO A 383 5.36 3.21 -4.99
C PRO A 383 5.45 2.84 -6.47
N GLY A 384 5.76 3.83 -7.32
CA GLY A 384 5.34 3.86 -8.72
C GLY A 384 5.70 2.64 -9.58
N THR A 385 6.85 2.01 -9.38
CA THR A 385 7.26 0.76 -10.06
C THR A 385 6.49 -0.47 -9.56
N ASN A 386 6.32 -0.62 -8.24
CA ASN A 386 5.52 -1.69 -7.67
C ASN A 386 4.03 -1.56 -8.08
N GLY A 387 3.50 -0.33 -8.10
CA GLY A 387 2.15 -0.05 -8.62
C GLY A 387 1.97 -0.42 -10.11
N GLN A 388 2.98 -0.13 -10.95
CA GLN A 388 2.97 -0.48 -12.38
C GLN A 388 2.81 -1.98 -12.63
N HIS A 389 3.49 -2.83 -11.86
CA HIS A 389 3.38 -4.29 -11.93
C HIS A 389 2.31 -4.88 -10.99
N SER A 390 1.37 -4.06 -10.50
CA SER A 390 0.25 -4.48 -9.64
C SER A 390 -1.11 -4.15 -10.27
N PHE A 391 -1.37 -2.87 -10.57
CA PHE A 391 -2.74 -2.42 -10.91
C PHE A 391 -2.85 -1.50 -12.14
N TYR A 392 -1.75 -1.09 -12.79
CA TYR A 392 -1.84 -0.15 -13.92
C TYR A 392 -2.58 -0.72 -15.15
N GLN A 393 -2.68 -2.05 -15.28
CA GLN A 393 -3.55 -2.73 -16.25
C GLN A 393 -5.01 -2.23 -16.15
N LEU A 394 -5.57 -2.17 -14.93
CA LEU A 394 -6.91 -1.65 -14.67
C LEU A 394 -6.99 -0.15 -14.98
N ILE A 395 -6.00 0.64 -14.56
CA ILE A 395 -5.97 2.09 -14.78
C ILE A 395 -5.87 2.44 -16.28
N HIS A 396 -5.17 1.64 -17.10
CA HIS A 396 -4.93 1.91 -18.52
C HIS A 396 -6.04 1.44 -19.47
N GLN A 397 -6.66 0.28 -19.21
CA GLN A 397 -7.64 -0.33 -20.12
C GLN A 397 -9.01 -0.60 -19.48
N GLY A 398 -9.08 -0.72 -18.16
CA GLY A 398 -10.33 -0.82 -17.39
C GLY A 398 -10.84 0.55 -16.95
N ARG A 399 -11.19 0.65 -15.67
CA ARG A 399 -11.84 1.81 -15.01
C ARG A 399 -11.05 3.11 -15.16
N VAL A 400 -11.75 4.23 -15.38
CA VAL A 400 -11.12 5.56 -15.38
C VAL A 400 -10.88 6.01 -13.94
N ILE A 401 -9.60 6.14 -13.57
CA ILE A 401 -9.16 6.46 -12.21
C ILE A 401 -8.23 7.68 -12.26
N PRO A 402 -8.62 8.84 -11.70
CA PRO A 402 -7.74 9.97 -11.42
C PRO A 402 -6.44 9.55 -10.70
N CYS A 403 -5.30 10.03 -11.17
CA CYS A 403 -3.98 9.66 -10.64
C CYS A 403 -3.16 10.88 -10.19
N ASP A 404 -2.79 10.90 -8.91
CA ASP A 404 -1.88 11.87 -8.30
C ASP A 404 -0.45 11.29 -8.28
N PHE A 405 0.34 11.59 -9.31
CA PHE A 405 1.74 11.18 -9.41
C PHE A 405 2.62 12.09 -8.54
N ILE A 406 3.50 11.52 -7.72
CA ILE A 406 4.41 12.29 -6.83
C ILE A 406 5.86 11.89 -7.10
N GLY A 407 6.66 12.77 -7.70
CA GLY A 407 8.06 12.53 -8.05
C GLY A 407 9.03 13.36 -7.21
N VAL A 408 10.31 12.97 -7.18
CA VAL A 408 11.38 13.66 -6.45
C VAL A 408 12.57 13.92 -7.37
N MET A 409 13.07 15.16 -7.42
CA MET A 409 14.17 15.53 -8.30
C MET A 409 15.50 14.91 -7.84
N LYS A 410 15.83 15.02 -6.54
CA LYS A 410 16.99 14.34 -5.92
C LYS A 410 16.53 13.21 -5.00
N SER A 411 16.92 11.97 -5.31
CA SER A 411 16.81 10.83 -4.39
C SER A 411 17.69 11.04 -3.16
N GLN A 412 17.26 10.46 -2.03
CA GLN A 412 18.03 10.42 -0.80
C GLN A 412 19.29 9.53 -0.91
N GLN A 413 19.34 8.56 -1.84
CA GLN A 413 20.34 7.47 -1.88
C GLN A 413 20.78 7.05 -3.31
N PRO A 414 21.05 7.95 -4.29
CA PRO A 414 21.31 7.54 -5.69
C PRO A 414 22.49 6.55 -5.85
N VAL A 415 22.30 5.46 -6.60
CA VAL A 415 23.33 4.44 -6.90
C VAL A 415 23.79 4.50 -8.35
N TYR A 416 25.11 4.47 -8.54
CA TYR A 416 25.76 4.50 -9.85
C TYR A 416 26.51 3.20 -10.11
N LEU A 417 26.17 2.53 -11.22
CA LEU A 417 26.91 1.39 -11.74
C LEU A 417 27.64 1.79 -13.04
N LYS A 418 28.88 1.33 -13.19
CA LYS A 418 29.80 1.71 -14.26
C LYS A 418 29.27 1.47 -15.68
N ASP A 419 28.58 0.35 -15.89
CA ASP A 419 28.14 -0.11 -17.21
C ASP A 419 26.69 0.29 -17.55
N GLU A 420 26.01 1.03 -16.67
CA GLU A 420 24.61 1.42 -16.88
C GLU A 420 24.43 2.71 -17.67
N VAL A 421 23.28 2.79 -18.33
CA VAL A 421 22.88 3.89 -19.22
C VAL A 421 22.52 5.15 -18.41
N VAL A 422 21.94 4.95 -17.22
CA VAL A 422 21.49 5.97 -16.26
C VAL A 422 21.71 5.45 -14.83
N ASN A 423 21.63 6.33 -13.82
CA ASN A 423 21.51 5.88 -12.43
C ASN A 423 20.08 5.34 -12.16
N ASN A 424 19.89 4.58 -11.07
CA ASN A 424 18.61 3.91 -10.84
C ASN A 424 17.47 4.82 -10.31
N HIS A 425 17.78 6.05 -9.87
CA HIS A 425 16.79 7.09 -9.63
C HIS A 425 16.32 7.75 -10.94
N ASP A 426 17.24 8.05 -11.87
CA ASP A 426 16.90 8.45 -13.24
C ASP A 426 16.06 7.35 -13.96
N GLU A 427 16.28 6.07 -13.67
CA GLU A 427 15.43 4.96 -14.16
C GLU A 427 14.01 4.99 -13.55
N LEU A 428 13.88 5.17 -12.23
CA LEU A 428 12.59 5.31 -11.57
C LEU A 428 11.81 6.52 -12.14
N MET A 429 12.48 7.66 -12.27
CA MET A 429 11.90 8.89 -12.79
C MET A 429 11.59 8.82 -14.30
N SER A 430 12.27 7.96 -15.07
CA SER A 430 11.89 7.67 -16.47
C SER A 430 10.45 7.16 -16.57
N ASN A 431 10.02 6.37 -15.57
CA ASN A 431 8.67 5.83 -15.49
C ASN A 431 7.66 6.86 -14.91
N PHE A 432 8.11 7.77 -14.02
CA PHE A 432 7.28 8.87 -13.50
C PHE A 432 6.79 9.79 -14.61
N PHE A 433 7.65 10.16 -15.57
CA PHE A 433 7.27 11.05 -16.68
C PHE A 433 6.45 10.32 -17.77
N ALA A 434 6.74 9.03 -18.02
CA ALA A 434 6.10 8.24 -19.08
C ALA A 434 4.61 7.90 -18.80
N GLN A 435 4.25 7.63 -17.54
CA GLN A 435 2.94 7.06 -17.20
C GLN A 435 1.76 8.07 -17.22
N PRO A 436 1.88 9.33 -16.77
CA PRO A 436 0.85 10.36 -16.96
C PRO A 436 0.51 10.59 -18.44
N ASP A 437 1.52 10.51 -19.32
CA ASP A 437 1.33 10.64 -20.76
C ASP A 437 0.60 9.43 -21.36
N ALA A 438 0.96 8.21 -20.97
CA ALA A 438 0.23 7.01 -21.37
C ALA A 438 -1.27 7.09 -21.02
N LEU A 439 -1.61 7.66 -19.85
CA LEU A 439 -2.98 7.90 -19.42
C LEU A 439 -3.69 9.02 -20.21
N ALA A 440 -2.99 10.10 -20.56
CA ALA A 440 -3.56 11.20 -21.34
C ALA A 440 -3.80 10.82 -22.81
N TYR A 441 -2.76 10.30 -23.49
CA TYR A 441 -2.75 10.06 -24.93
C TYR A 441 -3.21 8.66 -25.34
N GLY A 442 -2.93 7.62 -24.54
CA GLY A 442 -3.16 6.24 -24.95
C GLY A 442 -2.43 5.87 -26.26
N LYS A 443 -3.04 4.99 -27.06
CA LYS A 443 -2.52 4.48 -28.33
C LYS A 443 -3.63 3.87 -29.18
N THR A 444 -3.79 4.33 -30.41
CA THR A 444 -4.93 3.99 -31.29
C THR A 444 -4.67 2.72 -32.11
N PRO A 445 -5.71 2.08 -32.67
CA PRO A 445 -5.56 0.91 -33.55
C PRO A 445 -4.61 1.15 -34.74
N GLU A 446 -4.65 2.34 -35.33
CA GLU A 446 -3.86 2.72 -36.50
C GLU A 446 -2.36 2.86 -36.13
N GLN A 447 -2.07 3.38 -34.94
CA GLN A 447 -0.72 3.47 -34.37
C GLN A 447 -0.12 2.09 -34.03
N LEU A 448 -0.97 1.09 -33.75
CA LEU A 448 -0.53 -0.29 -33.51
C LEU A 448 -0.29 -1.02 -34.83
N GLN A 449 -1.13 -0.78 -35.83
CA GLN A 449 -0.98 -1.34 -37.18
C GLN A 449 0.30 -0.84 -37.87
N SER A 450 0.64 0.46 -37.73
CA SER A 450 1.90 0.99 -38.28
C SER A 450 3.15 0.48 -37.56
N GLU A 451 3.03 0.00 -36.32
CA GLU A 451 4.07 -0.72 -35.58
C GLU A 451 4.13 -2.23 -35.90
N ASN A 452 3.33 -2.71 -36.86
CA ASN A 452 3.21 -4.13 -37.24
C ASN A 452 2.65 -5.03 -36.12
N VAL A 453 1.82 -4.50 -35.22
CA VAL A 453 1.04 -5.33 -34.30
C VAL A 453 0.03 -6.15 -35.11
N THR A 454 0.02 -7.47 -34.92
CA THR A 454 -0.88 -8.39 -35.62
C THR A 454 -2.35 -8.03 -35.35
N SER A 455 -3.21 -8.13 -36.37
CA SER A 455 -4.59 -7.65 -36.32
C SER A 455 -5.40 -8.19 -35.15
N ASN A 456 -5.17 -9.45 -34.74
CA ASN A 456 -5.77 -10.06 -33.57
C ASN A 456 -5.34 -9.44 -32.23
N LEU A 457 -4.13 -8.87 -32.14
CA LEU A 457 -3.61 -8.22 -30.93
C LEU A 457 -3.90 -6.71 -30.88
N VAL A 458 -4.32 -6.09 -31.99
CA VAL A 458 -4.64 -4.66 -32.02
C VAL A 458 -5.72 -4.26 -30.99
N PRO A 459 -6.85 -4.99 -30.81
CA PRO A 459 -7.82 -4.67 -29.75
C PRO A 459 -7.21 -4.74 -28.35
N HIS A 460 -6.48 -5.83 -28.03
CA HIS A 460 -5.87 -6.05 -26.72
C HIS A 460 -4.73 -5.08 -26.39
N LYS A 461 -4.09 -4.49 -27.41
CA LYS A 461 -3.05 -3.46 -27.26
C LYS A 461 -3.54 -2.04 -27.50
N THR A 462 -4.84 -1.83 -27.73
CA THR A 462 -5.43 -0.48 -27.84
C THR A 462 -5.55 0.14 -26.44
N PHE A 463 -5.13 1.40 -26.33
CA PHE A 463 -5.21 2.19 -25.10
C PHE A 463 -6.03 3.44 -25.39
N THR A 464 -7.16 3.62 -24.69
CA THR A 464 -8.05 4.77 -24.96
C THR A 464 -7.37 6.12 -24.67
N GLY A 465 -6.48 6.15 -23.68
CA GLY A 465 -6.09 7.40 -23.03
C GLY A 465 -7.30 8.06 -22.37
N ASN A 466 -7.32 9.39 -22.35
CA ASN A 466 -8.36 10.25 -21.76
C ASN A 466 -8.56 10.07 -20.24
N ARG A 467 -7.58 9.51 -19.54
CA ARG A 467 -7.63 9.23 -18.10
C ARG A 467 -6.95 10.37 -17.33
N PRO A 468 -7.66 11.06 -16.43
CA PRO A 468 -7.14 12.28 -15.78
C PRO A 468 -5.97 11.98 -14.85
N SER A 469 -4.99 12.87 -14.84
CA SER A 469 -3.85 12.80 -13.91
C SER A 469 -3.30 14.18 -13.57
N LEU A 470 -2.55 14.25 -12.48
CA LEU A 470 -1.68 15.37 -12.13
C LEU A 470 -0.31 14.86 -11.67
N SER A 471 0.69 15.73 -11.73
CA SER A 471 2.06 15.47 -11.30
C SER A 471 2.51 16.52 -10.29
N LEU A 472 2.89 16.07 -9.09
CA LEU A 472 3.61 16.85 -8.09
C LEU A 472 5.09 16.46 -8.16
N LEU A 473 5.99 17.42 -8.41
CA LEU A 473 7.43 17.22 -8.42
C LEU A 473 8.04 17.99 -7.23
N LEU A 474 8.68 17.25 -6.33
CA LEU A 474 9.37 17.76 -5.14
C LEU A 474 10.89 17.88 -5.42
N PRO A 475 11.60 18.85 -4.82
CA PRO A 475 13.04 19.00 -5.06
C PRO A 475 13.86 17.88 -4.39
N SER A 476 13.44 17.47 -3.20
CA SER A 476 14.04 16.45 -2.33
C SER A 476 12.98 15.90 -1.37
N LEU A 477 13.30 14.80 -0.68
CA LEU A 477 12.62 14.41 0.55
C LEU A 477 13.55 14.62 1.75
N ASP A 478 13.26 15.67 2.48
CA ASP A 478 13.81 16.02 3.78
C ASP A 478 12.65 16.24 4.77
N ALA A 479 12.96 16.46 6.05
CA ALA A 479 11.95 16.66 7.08
C ALA A 479 10.93 17.77 6.74
N TYR A 480 11.37 18.90 6.17
CA TYR A 480 10.51 20.02 5.84
C TYR A 480 9.48 19.64 4.77
N ARG A 481 9.91 18.94 3.71
CA ARG A 481 9.05 18.53 2.58
C ARG A 481 7.96 17.50 2.96
N ILE A 482 8.03 16.88 4.14
CA ILE A 482 7.13 15.80 4.57
C ILE A 482 5.83 16.32 5.27
N GLY A 483 5.70 17.61 5.59
CA GLY A 483 4.77 18.15 6.61
C GLY A 483 3.22 18.21 6.41
N GLN A 484 2.59 17.78 5.31
CA GLN A 484 1.48 18.59 4.72
C GLN A 484 0.04 17.93 4.46
N ARG A 485 -0.63 17.10 5.34
CA ARG A 485 -1.89 16.24 5.04
C ARG A 485 -3.02 16.04 6.19
N VAL A 486 -4.30 15.51 5.97
CA VAL A 486 -5.64 15.81 6.75
C VAL A 486 -7.03 14.93 6.56
N ILE A 487 -7.89 14.25 7.52
CA ILE A 487 -9.45 13.76 7.55
C ILE A 487 -10.02 12.42 8.45
N SER A 488 -11.37 12.05 8.87
CA SER A 488 -12.02 10.96 9.94
C SER A 488 -13.49 10.07 10.04
N ALA A 489 -13.68 8.75 10.60
CA ALA A 489 -14.77 7.67 11.12
C ALA A 489 -14.90 6.04 10.64
N PHE A 490 -15.73 4.84 10.76
CA PHE A 490 -17.04 3.99 11.19
C PHE A 490 -16.89 2.30 11.33
N ILE A 491 -17.69 1.10 11.32
CA ILE A 491 -19.08 0.33 11.00
C ILE A 491 -19.13 -1.35 10.71
N LEU A 492 -20.25 -2.24 10.56
CA LEU A 492 -20.40 -3.85 10.71
C LEU A 492 -21.47 -4.97 9.91
N VAL A 493 -21.49 -6.36 9.61
CA VAL A 493 -22.63 -7.32 8.93
C VAL A 493 -23.39 -8.79 9.34
N LEU A 494 -23.19 -10.12 8.88
CA LEU A 494 -23.93 -11.55 9.03
C LEU A 494 -23.47 -13.05 8.35
N CYS A 495 -23.49 -14.34 8.92
CA CYS A 495 -22.72 -15.73 8.71
C CYS A 495 -22.82 -16.93 7.55
N SER A 496 -21.90 -18.02 7.44
CA SER A 496 -21.85 -19.40 6.62
C SER A 496 -20.45 -20.31 6.49
N ASP A 497 -20.24 -21.57 5.87
CA ASP A 497 -19.07 -22.64 6.02
C ASP A 497 -18.30 -23.56 4.85
N PHE A 498 -17.04 -24.18 5.02
CA PHE A 498 -16.33 -25.47 4.43
C PHE A 498 -14.87 -25.86 4.98
N ASP A 499 -14.44 -27.16 5.14
CA ASP A 499 -13.09 -27.67 5.63
C ASP A 499 -12.56 -27.00 6.91
N GLY A 500 -13.49 -26.55 7.77
CA GLY A 500 -13.18 -25.70 8.92
C GLY A 500 -12.76 -24.26 8.54
N ILE A 501 -12.65 -23.94 7.24
CA ILE A 501 -12.61 -22.59 6.69
C ILE A 501 -14.06 -22.12 6.49
N PHE A 502 -14.61 -21.45 7.50
CA PHE A 502 -16.02 -21.08 7.50
C PHE A 502 -16.27 -19.94 6.48
N LEU A 503 -16.68 -20.24 5.23
CA LEU A 503 -17.08 -19.23 4.22
C LEU A 503 -18.48 -18.73 4.47
N ASP A 504 -18.49 -17.59 5.11
CA ASP A 504 -19.63 -16.83 5.45
C ASP A 504 -20.01 -15.84 4.33
N TYR A 505 -21.24 -15.92 3.83
CA TYR A 505 -21.74 -15.02 2.79
C TYR A 505 -23.21 -14.56 2.92
N SER A 506 -23.93 -14.87 4.02
CA SER A 506 -25.28 -14.28 4.20
C SER A 506 -25.22 -12.76 4.45
N ARG A 507 -24.01 -12.24 4.68
CA ARG A 507 -23.55 -10.85 4.59
C ARG A 507 -23.81 -10.16 3.24
N GLN A 508 -24.26 -10.87 2.20
CA GLN A 508 -24.40 -10.36 0.84
C GLN A 508 -25.80 -9.83 0.52
N ARG A 509 -25.90 -8.90 -0.44
CA ARG A 509 -27.19 -8.39 -0.96
C ARG A 509 -27.81 -9.38 -1.97
N THR A 510 -28.03 -10.62 -1.55
CA THR A 510 -28.54 -11.73 -2.36
C THR A 510 -29.75 -12.39 -1.71
N THR A 511 -30.51 -13.14 -2.51
CA THR A 511 -31.55 -14.07 -2.04
C THR A 511 -31.23 -15.47 -2.56
N VAL A 512 -31.92 -16.51 -2.06
CA VAL A 512 -31.82 -17.87 -2.63
C VAL A 512 -32.15 -17.86 -4.14
N GLY A 513 -33.11 -17.05 -4.56
CA GLY A 513 -33.44 -16.84 -5.98
C GLY A 513 -32.35 -16.07 -6.76
N THR A 514 -31.55 -15.24 -6.10
CA THR A 514 -30.35 -14.61 -6.70
C THR A 514 -29.24 -15.63 -6.85
N MET A 515 -28.95 -16.42 -5.81
CA MET A 515 -27.91 -17.45 -5.86
C MET A 515 -28.22 -18.50 -6.93
N SER A 516 -29.47 -18.96 -7.04
CA SER A 516 -29.91 -19.86 -8.13
C SER A 516 -29.73 -19.25 -9.53
N LYS A 517 -29.90 -17.92 -9.69
CA LYS A 517 -29.60 -17.24 -10.96
C LYS A 517 -28.09 -17.15 -11.23
N LEU A 518 -27.27 -16.98 -10.19
CA LEU A 518 -25.80 -16.96 -10.32
C LEU A 518 -25.25 -18.36 -10.64
N SER A 519 -25.80 -19.43 -10.06
CA SER A 519 -25.49 -20.82 -10.47
C SER A 519 -25.83 -21.05 -11.94
N LYS A 520 -27.02 -20.63 -12.40
CA LYS A 520 -27.40 -20.70 -13.81
C LYS A 520 -26.52 -19.87 -14.73
N LEU A 521 -26.08 -18.68 -14.28
CA LEU A 521 -25.10 -17.88 -15.01
C LEU A 521 -23.76 -18.64 -15.17
N ALA A 522 -23.34 -19.43 -14.18
CA ALA A 522 -22.16 -20.28 -14.29
C ALA A 522 -22.36 -21.48 -15.24
N GLU A 523 -23.56 -22.06 -15.29
CA GLU A 523 -23.93 -23.12 -16.24
C GLU A 523 -23.93 -22.61 -17.70
N GLU A 524 -24.62 -21.49 -17.95
CA GLU A 524 -24.70 -20.82 -19.27
C GLU A 524 -23.34 -20.25 -19.72
N ALA A 525 -22.51 -19.75 -18.80
CA ALA A 525 -21.13 -19.36 -19.09
C ALA A 525 -20.17 -20.57 -19.27
N HIS A 526 -20.69 -21.79 -19.19
CA HIS A 526 -19.93 -23.06 -19.30
C HIS A 526 -18.74 -23.14 -18.34
N LEU A 527 -18.89 -22.60 -17.13
CA LEU A 527 -17.82 -22.49 -16.13
C LEU A 527 -17.14 -23.84 -15.86
N LYS A 528 -17.92 -24.93 -15.78
CA LYS A 528 -17.36 -26.27 -15.53
C LYS A 528 -16.44 -26.74 -16.66
N GLN A 529 -16.79 -26.45 -17.92
CA GLN A 529 -15.93 -26.77 -19.05
C GLN A 529 -14.64 -25.95 -19.01
N LYS A 530 -14.73 -24.64 -18.75
CA LYS A 530 -13.55 -23.75 -18.64
C LYS A 530 -12.60 -24.19 -17.51
N ILE A 531 -13.13 -24.63 -16.36
CA ILE A 531 -12.35 -25.25 -15.27
C ILE A 531 -11.67 -26.52 -15.76
N ASN A 532 -12.40 -27.45 -16.39
CA ASN A 532 -11.82 -28.68 -16.92
C ASN A 532 -10.70 -28.38 -17.93
N SER A 533 -10.91 -27.46 -18.87
CA SER A 533 -9.90 -27.02 -19.85
C SER A 533 -8.62 -26.48 -19.19
N MET A 534 -8.75 -25.72 -18.10
CA MET A 534 -7.59 -25.28 -17.32
C MET A 534 -6.81 -26.46 -16.72
N PHE A 535 -7.50 -27.40 -16.08
CA PHE A 535 -6.88 -28.58 -15.45
C PHE A 535 -6.33 -29.59 -16.46
N ASN A 536 -6.91 -29.67 -17.66
CA ASN A 536 -6.45 -30.49 -18.78
C ASN A 536 -5.15 -29.97 -19.43
N GLY A 537 -4.79 -28.70 -19.20
CA GLY A 537 -3.70 -28.02 -19.90
C GLY A 537 -4.03 -27.63 -21.34
N GLU A 538 -5.29 -27.27 -21.60
CA GLU A 538 -5.67 -26.65 -22.87
C GLU A 538 -5.18 -25.19 -22.92
N HIS A 539 -4.99 -24.65 -24.14
CA HIS A 539 -4.39 -23.33 -24.35
C HIS A 539 -5.37 -22.16 -24.10
N ILE A 540 -5.92 -22.09 -22.89
CA ILE A 540 -6.95 -21.11 -22.50
C ILE A 540 -6.44 -19.67 -22.42
N ASN A 541 -5.12 -19.45 -22.32
CA ASN A 541 -4.51 -18.14 -22.56
C ASN A 541 -4.38 -17.94 -24.08
N SER A 542 -5.51 -17.67 -24.74
CA SER A 542 -5.61 -17.63 -26.21
C SER A 542 -4.77 -16.53 -26.85
N THR A 543 -4.64 -15.37 -26.21
CA THR A 543 -3.92 -14.21 -26.78
C THR A 543 -2.40 -14.38 -26.77
N GLU A 544 -1.87 -15.28 -25.94
CA GLU A 544 -0.47 -15.72 -25.96
C GLU A 544 -0.27 -17.15 -26.50
N ASN A 545 -1.35 -17.87 -26.81
CA ASN A 545 -1.41 -19.30 -27.15
C ASN A 545 -0.65 -20.20 -26.14
N ARG A 546 -1.08 -20.20 -24.87
CA ARG A 546 -0.47 -21.04 -23.81
C ARG A 546 -1.49 -21.74 -22.91
N SER A 547 -1.07 -22.88 -22.39
CA SER A 547 -1.65 -23.54 -21.21
C SER A 547 -1.57 -22.66 -19.96
N VAL A 548 -2.42 -22.95 -18.97
CA VAL A 548 -2.45 -22.24 -17.67
C VAL A 548 -2.45 -23.27 -16.55
N LEU A 549 -1.25 -23.62 -16.07
CA LEU A 549 -1.03 -24.85 -15.28
C LEU A 549 -0.41 -24.60 -13.90
N HIS A 550 -0.71 -23.47 -13.25
CA HIS A 550 -0.22 -23.20 -11.89
C HIS A 550 -0.62 -24.29 -10.87
N VAL A 551 -1.74 -24.99 -11.08
CA VAL A 551 -2.15 -26.18 -10.31
C VAL A 551 -1.15 -27.35 -10.41
N ALA A 552 -0.45 -27.50 -11.54
CA ALA A 552 0.54 -28.56 -11.72
C ALA A 552 1.79 -28.38 -10.83
N LEU A 553 2.08 -27.15 -10.40
CA LEU A 553 3.19 -26.81 -9.48
C LEU A 553 3.05 -27.47 -8.10
N ARG A 554 1.82 -27.88 -7.74
CA ARG A 554 1.44 -28.41 -6.42
C ARG A 554 0.74 -29.77 -6.50
N ALA A 555 0.67 -30.36 -7.70
CA ALA A 555 0.16 -31.72 -7.92
C ALA A 555 1.03 -32.79 -7.24
N SER A 556 0.47 -33.98 -6.97
CA SER A 556 1.26 -35.10 -6.43
C SER A 556 2.13 -35.74 -7.51
N LYS A 557 3.21 -36.45 -7.12
CA LYS A 557 4.19 -37.04 -8.06
C LYS A 557 3.57 -38.01 -9.08
N ASP A 558 2.46 -38.61 -8.72
CA ASP A 558 1.64 -39.57 -9.49
C ASP A 558 0.54 -38.90 -10.35
N THR A 559 0.32 -37.59 -10.21
CA THR A 559 -0.66 -36.88 -11.05
C THR A 559 -0.15 -36.79 -12.50
N THR A 560 -1.04 -36.95 -13.47
CA THR A 560 -0.77 -36.65 -14.89
C THR A 560 -1.52 -35.39 -15.31
N ILE A 561 -0.78 -34.36 -15.73
CA ILE A 561 -1.33 -33.12 -16.32
C ILE A 561 -0.49 -32.84 -17.57
N ASN A 562 -1.13 -32.74 -18.73
CA ASN A 562 -0.44 -32.62 -20.01
C ASN A 562 -0.41 -31.17 -20.52
N SER A 563 0.68 -30.75 -21.15
CA SER A 563 0.73 -29.61 -22.07
C SER A 563 1.42 -30.10 -23.34
N ASP A 564 0.91 -29.73 -24.52
CA ASP A 564 1.55 -30.06 -25.81
C ASP A 564 1.85 -31.58 -25.99
N GLY A 565 1.02 -32.44 -25.39
CA GLY A 565 1.17 -33.89 -25.39
C GLY A 565 2.18 -34.47 -24.39
N LYS A 566 2.82 -33.64 -23.55
CA LYS A 566 3.77 -34.06 -22.50
C LYS A 566 3.18 -33.86 -21.09
N ASN A 567 3.27 -34.88 -20.23
CA ASN A 567 3.02 -34.71 -18.79
C ASN A 567 4.07 -33.77 -18.16
N VAL A 568 3.63 -32.67 -17.56
CA VAL A 568 4.53 -31.64 -16.99
C VAL A 568 4.88 -31.90 -15.51
N VAL A 569 4.12 -32.74 -14.82
CA VAL A 569 4.30 -33.01 -13.37
C VAL A 569 5.68 -33.62 -13.02
N PRO A 570 6.28 -34.51 -13.85
CA PRO A 570 7.67 -34.96 -13.63
C PRO A 570 8.71 -33.83 -13.68
N ASP A 571 8.57 -32.86 -14.60
CA ASP A 571 9.47 -31.71 -14.68
C ASP A 571 9.34 -30.82 -13.42
N VAL A 572 8.10 -30.60 -12.97
CA VAL A 572 7.81 -29.88 -11.71
C VAL A 572 8.54 -30.53 -10.55
N TRP A 573 8.40 -31.84 -10.38
CA TRP A 573 9.02 -32.53 -9.27
C TRP A 573 10.53 -32.69 -9.39
N GLN A 574 11.11 -32.72 -10.59
CA GLN A 574 12.55 -32.60 -10.79
C GLN A 574 13.09 -31.27 -10.24
N VAL A 575 12.38 -30.16 -10.48
CA VAL A 575 12.75 -28.85 -9.92
C VAL A 575 12.54 -28.79 -8.41
N LEU A 576 11.41 -29.30 -7.89
CA LEU A 576 11.13 -29.32 -6.44
C LEU A 576 12.14 -30.19 -5.67
N ASP A 577 12.49 -31.37 -6.17
CA ASP A 577 13.50 -32.25 -5.58
C ASP A 577 14.89 -31.57 -5.60
N LYS A 578 15.25 -30.87 -6.68
CA LYS A 578 16.47 -30.06 -6.78
C LYS A 578 16.50 -28.89 -5.77
N ILE A 579 15.36 -28.20 -5.59
CA ILE A 579 15.24 -27.12 -4.58
C ILE A 579 15.43 -27.67 -3.18
N ARG A 580 14.79 -28.80 -2.84
CA ARG A 580 14.98 -29.48 -1.55
C ARG A 580 16.47 -29.72 -1.30
N GLU A 581 17.12 -30.48 -2.19
CA GLU A 581 18.54 -30.80 -2.08
C GLU A 581 19.45 -29.56 -1.93
N PHE A 582 19.23 -28.51 -2.71
CA PHE A 582 20.03 -27.30 -2.62
C PHE A 582 19.78 -26.55 -1.30
N SER A 583 18.51 -26.40 -0.92
CA SER A 583 18.14 -25.73 0.34
C SER A 583 18.69 -26.46 1.56
N ASP A 584 18.64 -27.81 1.57
CA ASP A 584 19.20 -28.62 2.64
C ASP A 584 20.73 -28.49 2.70
N LYS A 585 21.44 -28.51 1.56
CA LYS A 585 22.90 -28.25 1.49
C LYS A 585 23.28 -26.87 2.04
N VAL A 586 22.50 -25.82 1.74
CA VAL A 586 22.75 -24.46 2.26
C VAL A 586 22.39 -24.35 3.76
N ARG A 587 21.34 -25.04 4.21
CA ARG A 587 20.86 -24.98 5.60
C ARG A 587 21.70 -25.82 6.57
N SER A 588 22.28 -26.93 6.11
CA SER A 588 23.27 -27.72 6.88
C SER A 588 24.64 -27.06 6.97
N GLY A 589 24.90 -25.99 6.20
CA GLY A 589 26.24 -25.43 6.03
C GLY A 589 27.16 -26.25 5.13
N SER A 590 26.66 -27.28 4.45
CA SER A 590 27.44 -28.06 3.46
C SER A 590 27.72 -27.26 2.19
N TRP A 591 26.89 -26.26 1.87
CA TRP A 591 27.19 -25.19 0.92
C TRP A 591 27.63 -23.93 1.68
N VAL A 592 28.86 -23.51 1.42
CA VAL A 592 29.51 -22.35 2.04
C VAL A 592 29.75 -21.24 1.04
N GLY A 593 29.85 -20.00 1.54
CA GLY A 593 30.32 -18.85 0.78
C GLY A 593 31.80 -18.94 0.41
N ALA A 594 32.28 -17.93 -0.33
CA ALA A 594 33.66 -17.86 -0.83
C ALA A 594 34.73 -17.88 0.27
N THR A 595 34.39 -17.47 1.50
CA THR A 595 35.30 -17.50 2.67
C THR A 595 35.12 -18.72 3.56
N GLY A 596 34.37 -19.75 3.12
CA GLY A 596 34.10 -20.96 3.88
C GLY A 596 33.04 -20.82 4.99
N LYS A 597 32.45 -19.64 5.17
CA LYS A 597 31.36 -19.38 6.12
C LYS A 597 30.02 -19.91 5.58
N ALA A 598 29.16 -20.37 6.48
CA ALA A 598 27.80 -20.77 6.13
C ALA A 598 26.96 -19.56 5.69
N LEU A 599 26.11 -19.74 4.68
CA LEU A 599 25.21 -18.68 4.20
C LEU A 599 23.93 -18.67 5.03
N THR A 600 23.75 -17.64 5.86
CA THR A 600 22.64 -17.48 6.82
C THR A 600 21.66 -16.38 6.43
N ASN A 601 22.06 -15.46 5.54
CA ASN A 601 21.24 -14.38 5.02
C ASN A 601 20.89 -14.66 3.56
N VAL A 602 19.67 -14.33 3.14
CA VAL A 602 19.18 -14.50 1.77
C VAL A 602 18.52 -13.21 1.31
N ILE A 603 18.87 -12.72 0.11
CA ILE A 603 18.12 -11.66 -0.58
C ILE A 603 17.52 -12.25 -1.86
N ALA A 604 16.19 -12.27 -1.97
CA ALA A 604 15.50 -12.60 -3.20
C ALA A 604 15.24 -11.31 -4.01
N ILE A 605 15.65 -11.28 -5.28
CA ILE A 605 15.45 -10.14 -6.18
C ILE A 605 14.37 -10.49 -7.20
N GLY A 606 13.30 -9.71 -7.27
CA GLY A 606 12.19 -9.91 -8.20
C GLY A 606 11.17 -8.77 -8.08
N ILE A 607 10.33 -8.54 -9.10
CA ILE A 607 9.27 -7.52 -9.07
C ILE A 607 7.92 -8.13 -9.49
N GLY A 608 6.80 -7.52 -9.05
CA GLY A 608 5.45 -8.05 -9.28
C GLY A 608 5.32 -9.48 -8.73
N GLY A 609 4.85 -10.41 -9.57
CA GLY A 609 4.65 -11.80 -9.19
C GLY A 609 5.91 -12.56 -8.74
N SER A 610 7.11 -12.10 -9.13
CA SER A 610 8.39 -12.62 -8.61
C SER A 610 8.67 -12.23 -7.14
N PHE A 611 7.81 -11.42 -6.53
CA PHE A 611 8.01 -10.78 -5.23
C PHE A 611 6.78 -10.85 -4.32
N LEU A 612 5.60 -10.43 -4.80
CA LEU A 612 4.41 -10.23 -3.96
C LEU A 612 3.93 -11.53 -3.29
N GLY A 613 3.78 -12.62 -4.04
CA GLY A 613 3.42 -13.93 -3.49
C GLY A 613 4.46 -14.50 -2.53
N PRO A 614 5.76 -14.57 -2.91
CA PRO A 614 6.84 -14.98 -2.01
C PRO A 614 6.93 -14.14 -0.71
N LEU A 615 6.76 -12.82 -0.79
CA LEU A 615 6.73 -11.93 0.38
C LEU A 615 5.50 -12.20 1.25
N PHE A 616 4.32 -12.36 0.66
CA PHE A 616 3.09 -12.72 1.38
C PHE A 616 3.27 -13.99 2.22
N VAL A 617 3.75 -15.08 1.59
CA VAL A 617 3.96 -16.36 2.29
C VAL A 617 5.07 -16.25 3.34
N HIS A 618 6.13 -15.48 3.09
CA HIS A 618 7.16 -15.19 4.09
C HIS A 618 6.58 -14.46 5.32
N THR A 619 5.89 -13.33 5.13
CA THR A 619 5.32 -12.55 6.23
C THR A 619 4.30 -13.35 7.03
N ALA A 620 3.49 -14.19 6.39
CA ALA A 620 2.54 -15.07 7.07
C ALA A 620 3.22 -16.21 7.88
N LEU A 621 4.41 -16.66 7.47
CA LEU A 621 5.22 -17.67 8.17
C LEU A 621 6.24 -17.09 9.17
N GLN A 622 6.43 -15.77 9.23
CA GLN A 622 7.40 -15.15 10.15
C GLN A 622 7.12 -15.40 11.64
N THR A 623 5.88 -15.73 12.01
CA THR A 623 5.44 -15.95 13.39
C THR A 623 4.79 -17.32 13.65
N ASP A 624 4.70 -18.22 12.66
CA ASP A 624 4.29 -19.61 12.89
C ASP A 624 5.32 -20.38 13.72
N SER A 625 4.86 -21.15 14.71
CA SER A 625 5.71 -21.88 15.65
C SER A 625 6.58 -22.97 15.02
N GLU A 626 6.20 -23.55 13.87
CA GLU A 626 7.03 -24.53 13.15
C GLU A 626 8.04 -23.81 12.24
N ALA A 627 7.58 -22.82 11.49
CA ALA A 627 8.40 -21.99 10.61
C ALA A 627 9.48 -21.21 11.39
N CYS A 628 9.17 -20.58 12.52
CA CYS A 628 10.15 -19.88 13.37
C CYS A 628 11.27 -20.82 13.86
N LYS A 629 10.93 -22.02 14.33
CA LYS A 629 11.91 -23.03 14.77
C LYS A 629 12.78 -23.47 13.59
N SER A 630 12.15 -23.71 12.44
CA SER A 630 12.83 -24.14 11.21
C SER A 630 13.65 -23.03 10.55
N ALA A 631 13.40 -21.76 10.87
CA ALA A 631 14.18 -20.63 10.42
C ALA A 631 15.56 -20.55 11.10
N GLY A 632 15.69 -21.01 12.35
CA GLY A 632 17.00 -21.13 13.02
C GLY A 632 17.84 -19.84 13.07
N GLY A 633 17.20 -18.67 13.14
CA GLY A 633 17.86 -17.36 13.13
C GLY A 633 18.33 -16.86 11.75
N ARG A 634 18.04 -17.59 10.66
CA ARG A 634 18.32 -17.17 9.28
C ARG A 634 17.46 -15.97 8.88
N GLN A 635 17.96 -15.11 8.00
CA GLN A 635 17.22 -13.97 7.45
C GLN A 635 16.90 -14.17 5.98
N LEU A 636 15.66 -13.85 5.58
CA LEU A 636 15.25 -13.67 4.20
C LEU A 636 14.77 -12.22 4.03
N ARG A 637 15.27 -11.54 3.00
CA ARG A 637 14.83 -10.21 2.56
C ARG A 637 14.46 -10.24 1.08
N PHE A 638 13.70 -9.24 0.66
CA PHE A 638 13.19 -9.14 -0.70
C PHE A 638 13.49 -7.75 -1.27
N LEU A 639 14.15 -7.73 -2.43
CA LEU A 639 14.56 -6.53 -3.16
C LEU A 639 13.78 -6.44 -4.47
N ALA A 640 12.92 -5.44 -4.62
CA ALA A 640 11.97 -5.37 -5.72
C ALA A 640 12.00 -4.06 -6.49
N ASN A 641 11.97 -2.93 -5.79
CA ASN A 641 11.95 -1.63 -6.44
C ASN A 641 13.35 -1.32 -7.02
N VAL A 642 13.38 -0.70 -8.20
CA VAL A 642 14.62 -0.19 -8.81
C VAL A 642 15.19 1.02 -8.02
N ASP A 643 14.36 1.68 -7.20
CA ASP A 643 14.77 2.74 -6.27
C ASP A 643 15.95 2.26 -5.39
N PRO A 644 17.09 2.98 -5.37
CA PRO A 644 18.23 2.57 -4.54
C PRO A 644 17.95 2.59 -3.04
N VAL A 645 16.89 3.28 -2.57
CA VAL A 645 16.41 3.17 -1.19
C VAL A 645 16.08 1.71 -0.83
N ASP A 646 15.50 0.93 -1.77
CA ASP A 646 15.18 -0.48 -1.54
C ASP A 646 16.45 -1.35 -1.50
N VAL A 647 17.44 -1.06 -2.37
CA VAL A 647 18.78 -1.68 -2.31
C VAL A 647 19.44 -1.41 -0.95
N ALA A 648 19.48 -0.15 -0.52
CA ALA A 648 20.11 0.26 0.73
C ALA A 648 19.45 -0.42 1.94
N ARG A 649 18.11 -0.39 2.01
CA ARG A 649 17.34 -1.11 3.04
C ARG A 649 17.63 -2.61 3.04
N ASN A 650 17.73 -3.24 1.86
CA ASN A 650 17.99 -4.68 1.75
C ASN A 650 19.41 -5.08 2.18
N ILE A 651 20.45 -4.33 1.84
CA ILE A 651 21.84 -4.68 2.22
C ILE A 651 22.25 -4.20 3.62
N SER A 652 21.51 -3.26 4.22
CA SER A 652 21.83 -2.67 5.53
C SER A 652 22.03 -3.74 6.63
N GLY A 653 23.18 -3.72 7.28
CA GLY A 653 23.54 -4.65 8.36
C GLY A 653 23.86 -6.09 7.93
N LEU A 654 23.98 -6.39 6.63
CA LEU A 654 24.36 -7.72 6.13
C LEU A 654 25.86 -7.80 5.79
N ASN A 655 26.49 -8.94 6.09
CA ASN A 655 27.85 -9.24 5.64
C ASN A 655 27.80 -10.06 4.31
N PRO A 656 28.43 -9.60 3.22
CA PRO A 656 28.55 -10.35 1.95
C PRO A 656 28.99 -11.80 2.13
N GLU A 657 29.95 -12.09 3.02
CA GLU A 657 30.48 -13.45 3.27
C GLU A 657 29.42 -14.48 3.71
N THR A 658 28.29 -14.00 4.22
CA THR A 658 27.21 -14.83 4.79
C THR A 658 25.89 -14.70 4.03
N THR A 659 25.90 -13.97 2.90
CA THR A 659 24.69 -13.60 2.16
C THR A 659 24.62 -14.34 0.82
N LEU A 660 23.49 -15.02 0.58
CA LEU A 660 23.11 -15.64 -0.68
C LEU A 660 22.10 -14.72 -1.41
N VAL A 661 22.21 -14.60 -2.73
CA VAL A 661 21.28 -13.83 -3.55
C VAL A 661 20.56 -14.74 -4.55
N VAL A 662 19.24 -14.64 -4.60
CA VAL A 662 18.37 -15.40 -5.50
C VAL A 662 17.78 -14.45 -6.53
N VAL A 663 18.21 -14.54 -7.80
CA VAL A 663 17.75 -13.65 -8.88
C VAL A 663 16.55 -14.27 -9.60
N VAL A 664 15.36 -13.68 -9.47
CA VAL A 664 14.08 -14.24 -9.92
C VAL A 664 13.52 -13.48 -11.13
N SER A 665 13.82 -13.94 -12.34
CA SER A 665 13.29 -13.35 -13.59
C SER A 665 13.11 -14.41 -14.68
N LYS A 666 11.88 -14.55 -15.17
CA LYS A 666 11.48 -15.52 -16.22
C LYS A 666 12.35 -15.42 -17.47
N THR A 667 12.55 -14.19 -17.96
CA THR A 667 13.35 -13.90 -19.17
C THR A 667 14.83 -13.65 -18.87
N PHE A 668 15.16 -13.32 -17.61
CA PHE A 668 16.46 -12.76 -17.20
C PHE A 668 16.79 -11.40 -17.87
N THR A 669 15.74 -10.62 -18.21
CA THR A 669 15.85 -9.30 -18.88
C THR A 669 15.03 -8.17 -18.24
N THR A 670 14.21 -8.45 -17.22
CA THR A 670 13.42 -7.43 -16.50
C THR A 670 14.31 -6.29 -16.00
N ALA A 671 14.06 -5.04 -16.40
CA ALA A 671 15.03 -3.95 -16.25
C ALA A 671 15.38 -3.71 -14.76
N GLU A 672 14.36 -3.63 -13.91
CA GLU A 672 14.44 -3.38 -12.47
C GLU A 672 15.17 -4.53 -11.76
N THR A 673 14.71 -5.76 -11.97
CA THR A 673 15.29 -6.96 -11.36
C THR A 673 16.75 -7.15 -11.78
N MET A 674 17.07 -6.94 -13.06
CA MET A 674 18.41 -7.16 -13.58
C MET A 674 19.38 -6.03 -13.20
N LEU A 675 18.90 -4.79 -13.05
CA LEU A 675 19.69 -3.69 -12.49
C LEU A 675 20.01 -3.97 -11.01
N ASN A 676 19.02 -4.30 -10.18
CA ASN A 676 19.22 -4.71 -8.79
C ASN A 676 20.14 -5.93 -8.66
N ALA A 677 20.04 -6.92 -9.56
CA ALA A 677 20.95 -8.05 -9.62
C ALA A 677 22.39 -7.63 -9.90
N ARG A 678 22.63 -6.70 -10.84
CA ARG A 678 23.97 -6.16 -11.10
C ARG A 678 24.50 -5.38 -9.89
N THR A 679 23.67 -4.62 -9.19
CA THR A 679 24.05 -3.92 -7.94
C THR A 679 24.49 -4.90 -6.85
N LEU A 680 23.76 -6.00 -6.62
CA LEU A 680 24.17 -7.00 -5.60
C LEU A 680 25.36 -7.87 -6.04
N ARG A 681 25.48 -8.18 -7.34
CA ARG A 681 26.67 -8.83 -7.92
C ARG A 681 27.92 -8.01 -7.66
N GLU A 682 27.83 -6.70 -7.83
CA GLU A 682 28.91 -5.75 -7.60
C GLU A 682 29.23 -5.60 -6.10
N TRP A 683 28.21 -5.48 -5.23
CA TRP A 683 28.37 -5.49 -3.76
C TRP A 683 29.11 -6.75 -3.25
N ILE A 684 28.78 -7.93 -3.77
CA ILE A 684 29.51 -9.17 -3.49
C ILE A 684 30.94 -9.12 -4.07
N SER A 685 31.08 -8.73 -5.33
CA SER A 685 32.37 -8.80 -6.06
C SER A 685 33.40 -7.79 -5.54
N SER A 686 32.98 -6.61 -5.11
CA SER A 686 33.84 -5.60 -4.49
C SER A 686 34.36 -6.02 -3.11
N ALA A 687 33.61 -6.84 -2.38
CA ALA A 687 33.98 -7.32 -1.05
C ALA A 687 34.76 -8.64 -1.06
N LEU A 688 34.41 -9.58 -1.96
CA LEU A 688 34.89 -10.97 -1.95
C LEU A 688 35.63 -11.40 -3.24
N GLY A 689 35.74 -10.50 -4.22
CA GLY A 689 36.29 -10.78 -5.55
C GLY A 689 35.28 -11.43 -6.51
N PRO A 690 35.44 -11.29 -7.85
CA PRO A 690 34.44 -11.73 -8.83
C PRO A 690 34.08 -13.22 -8.79
N GLN A 691 34.99 -14.09 -8.33
CA GLN A 691 34.75 -15.53 -8.25
C GLN A 691 33.66 -15.90 -7.23
N ALA A 692 33.41 -15.03 -6.24
CA ALA A 692 32.39 -15.25 -5.22
C ALA A 692 30.96 -15.32 -5.78
N VAL A 693 30.69 -14.71 -6.94
CA VAL A 693 29.37 -14.75 -7.61
C VAL A 693 28.86 -16.18 -7.77
N SER A 694 29.74 -17.12 -8.15
CA SER A 694 29.40 -18.55 -8.33
C SER A 694 28.93 -19.27 -7.04
N LYS A 695 29.28 -18.75 -5.87
CA LYS A 695 28.91 -19.31 -4.54
C LYS A 695 27.80 -18.53 -3.84
N HIS A 696 27.70 -17.23 -4.13
CA HIS A 696 26.79 -16.29 -3.47
C HIS A 696 25.58 -15.89 -4.31
N MET A 697 25.48 -16.28 -5.59
CA MET A 697 24.35 -15.96 -6.45
C MET A 697 23.79 -17.20 -7.16
N VAL A 698 22.45 -17.32 -7.17
CA VAL A 698 21.68 -18.36 -7.86
C VAL A 698 20.51 -17.75 -8.62
N ALA A 699 19.94 -18.46 -9.60
CA ALA A 699 18.92 -17.90 -10.49
C ALA A 699 17.64 -18.74 -10.53
N VAL A 700 16.49 -18.08 -10.59
CA VAL A 700 15.20 -18.67 -10.94
C VAL A 700 14.80 -18.12 -12.32
N SER A 701 15.02 -18.92 -13.36
CA SER A 701 14.87 -18.51 -14.77
C SER A 701 14.90 -19.72 -15.70
N THR A 702 14.38 -19.57 -16.93
CA THR A 702 14.61 -20.51 -18.04
C THR A 702 15.84 -20.15 -18.87
N ASN A 703 16.33 -18.92 -18.79
CA ASN A 703 17.31 -18.38 -19.73
C ASN A 703 18.75 -18.67 -19.32
N LEU A 704 19.13 -19.95 -19.33
CA LEU A 704 20.45 -20.43 -18.88
C LEU A 704 21.63 -19.68 -19.53
N LYS A 705 21.50 -19.27 -20.79
CA LYS A 705 22.54 -18.50 -21.51
C LYS A 705 22.79 -17.11 -20.91
N LEU A 706 21.74 -16.43 -20.41
CA LEU A 706 21.91 -15.14 -19.72
C LEU A 706 22.33 -15.32 -18.25
N VAL A 707 21.93 -16.42 -17.60
CA VAL A 707 22.40 -16.79 -16.26
C VAL A 707 23.92 -17.05 -16.27
N GLU A 708 24.41 -17.84 -17.22
CA GLU A 708 25.83 -18.11 -17.45
C GLU A 708 26.61 -16.81 -17.75
N LYS A 709 26.12 -16.01 -18.70
CA LYS A 709 26.73 -14.72 -19.08
C LYS A 709 26.82 -13.72 -17.91
N PHE A 710 25.92 -13.81 -16.94
CA PHE A 710 25.92 -12.98 -15.73
C PHE A 710 26.99 -13.42 -14.69
N GLY A 711 27.46 -14.68 -14.78
CA GLY A 711 28.45 -15.28 -13.89
C GLY A 711 27.86 -16.24 -12.84
N ILE A 712 26.59 -16.61 -12.97
CA ILE A 712 25.96 -17.66 -12.14
C ILE A 712 26.15 -19.01 -12.85
N ASP A 713 26.56 -20.03 -12.09
CA ASP A 713 26.66 -21.41 -12.56
C ASP A 713 25.27 -21.89 -13.07
N PRO A 714 25.13 -22.36 -14.33
CA PRO A 714 23.87 -22.92 -14.84
C PRO A 714 23.31 -24.08 -14.01
N ASN A 715 24.15 -24.82 -13.28
CA ASN A 715 23.70 -25.84 -12.34
C ASN A 715 22.95 -25.25 -11.14
N ASN A 716 23.21 -23.98 -10.80
CA ASN A 716 22.50 -23.19 -9.79
C ASN A 716 21.28 -22.41 -10.37
N ALA A 717 20.86 -22.73 -11.60
CA ALA A 717 19.59 -22.25 -12.15
C ALA A 717 18.43 -23.19 -11.79
N PHE A 718 17.29 -22.62 -11.42
CA PHE A 718 16.05 -23.33 -11.09
C PHE A 718 14.96 -22.90 -12.07
N ALA A 719 14.50 -23.85 -12.88
CA ALA A 719 13.57 -23.58 -13.97
C ALA A 719 12.12 -23.41 -13.49
N PHE A 720 11.32 -22.74 -14.30
CA PHE A 720 9.86 -22.75 -14.25
C PHE A 720 9.31 -22.44 -15.65
N TRP A 721 8.04 -22.74 -15.92
CA TRP A 721 7.54 -22.86 -17.29
C TRP A 721 6.83 -21.60 -17.80
N ASP A 722 6.56 -21.56 -19.10
CA ASP A 722 5.87 -20.45 -19.76
C ASP A 722 4.38 -20.38 -19.36
N TRP A 723 3.73 -21.53 -19.18
CA TRP A 723 2.39 -21.70 -18.60
C TRP A 723 2.24 -21.27 -17.12
N VAL A 724 3.34 -20.88 -16.46
CA VAL A 724 3.30 -20.23 -15.15
C VAL A 724 3.17 -18.71 -15.34
N GLY A 725 1.96 -18.18 -15.15
CA GLY A 725 1.73 -16.73 -15.07
C GLY A 725 2.42 -16.12 -13.84
N GLY A 726 2.97 -14.90 -13.97
CA GLY A 726 3.81 -14.30 -12.92
C GLY A 726 3.11 -14.19 -11.56
N ARG A 727 1.88 -13.66 -11.54
CA ARG A 727 1.04 -13.53 -10.35
C ARG A 727 0.56 -14.87 -9.73
N TYR A 728 0.69 -15.98 -10.47
CA TYR A 728 0.36 -17.36 -10.04
C TYR A 728 1.63 -18.22 -9.79
N SER A 729 2.80 -17.59 -9.63
CA SER A 729 4.09 -18.31 -9.68
C SER A 729 4.67 -18.75 -8.33
N VAL A 730 4.08 -18.36 -7.19
CA VAL A 730 4.65 -18.61 -5.85
C VAL A 730 4.84 -20.10 -5.52
N CYS A 731 3.99 -20.99 -6.06
CA CYS A 731 4.15 -22.45 -5.92
C CYS A 731 5.28 -23.05 -6.79
N SER A 732 5.91 -22.27 -7.68
CA SER A 732 7.08 -22.67 -8.47
C SER A 732 8.39 -22.35 -7.75
N ALA A 733 9.53 -22.56 -8.43
CA ALA A 733 10.85 -22.13 -7.99
C ALA A 733 10.90 -20.65 -7.52
N VAL A 734 10.04 -19.78 -8.03
CA VAL A 734 9.92 -18.36 -7.65
C VAL A 734 9.74 -18.18 -6.14
N GLY A 735 8.77 -18.88 -5.53
CA GLY A 735 8.56 -18.84 -4.08
C GLY A 735 9.27 -19.98 -3.36
N VAL A 736 9.20 -21.20 -3.92
CA VAL A 736 9.66 -22.41 -3.21
C VAL A 736 11.15 -22.38 -2.92
N LEU A 737 12.00 -21.79 -3.77
CA LEU A 737 13.44 -21.68 -3.50
C LEU A 737 13.77 -20.76 -2.31
N PRO A 738 13.47 -19.43 -2.32
CA PRO A 738 13.78 -18.56 -1.20
C PRO A 738 13.08 -18.98 0.10
N LEU A 739 11.82 -19.45 0.01
CA LEU A 739 11.09 -19.94 1.18
C LEU A 739 11.69 -21.23 1.75
N SER A 740 12.15 -22.17 0.92
CA SER A 740 12.84 -23.39 1.42
C SER A 740 14.22 -23.09 2.00
N LEU A 741 14.94 -22.10 1.47
CA LEU A 741 16.21 -21.64 2.06
C LEU A 741 16.01 -21.05 3.47
N GLN A 742 14.89 -20.35 3.69
CA GLN A 742 14.53 -19.78 4.98
C GLN A 742 13.95 -20.83 5.95
N TYR A 743 12.93 -21.60 5.54
CA TYR A 743 12.13 -22.44 6.43
C TYR A 743 12.36 -23.95 6.29
N GLY A 744 13.10 -24.40 5.27
CA GLY A 744 13.25 -25.81 4.92
C GLY A 744 12.08 -26.32 4.06
N PHE A 745 12.40 -27.23 3.13
CA PHE A 745 11.42 -27.72 2.15
C PHE A 745 10.19 -28.40 2.79
N SER A 746 10.33 -29.03 3.96
CA SER A 746 9.23 -29.68 4.69
C SER A 746 8.09 -28.74 5.08
N VAL A 747 8.39 -27.49 5.42
CA VAL A 747 7.38 -26.45 5.72
C VAL A 747 6.68 -26.02 4.43
N ILE A 748 7.43 -25.88 3.34
CA ILE A 748 6.90 -25.40 2.06
C ILE A 748 6.11 -26.49 1.33
N GLU A 749 6.44 -27.77 1.52
CA GLU A 749 5.66 -28.89 1.03
C GLU A 749 4.25 -28.95 1.67
N LYS A 750 4.12 -28.55 2.96
CA LYS A 750 2.80 -28.37 3.60
C LYS A 750 1.98 -27.27 2.93
N PHE A 751 2.61 -26.16 2.57
CA PHE A 751 2.00 -25.06 1.81
C PHE A 751 1.51 -25.51 0.42
N LEU A 752 2.33 -26.25 -0.33
CA LEU A 752 1.93 -26.83 -1.61
C LEU A 752 0.74 -27.80 -1.45
N LYS A 753 0.78 -28.68 -0.43
CA LYS A 753 -0.33 -29.61 -0.10
C LYS A 753 -1.63 -28.88 0.26
N GLY A 754 -1.52 -27.76 0.98
CA GLY A 754 -2.65 -26.90 1.33
C GLY A 754 -3.31 -26.30 0.09
N ALA A 755 -2.54 -25.66 -0.77
CA ALA A 755 -3.03 -25.10 -2.02
C ALA A 755 -3.66 -26.18 -2.94
N ARG A 756 -3.05 -27.37 -3.00
CA ARG A 756 -3.59 -28.53 -3.75
C ARG A 756 -4.96 -28.98 -3.22
N SER A 757 -5.22 -28.89 -1.92
CA SER A 757 -6.53 -29.28 -1.37
C SER A 757 -7.68 -28.43 -1.93
N ILE A 758 -7.42 -27.15 -2.20
CA ILE A 758 -8.40 -26.25 -2.81
C ILE A 758 -8.48 -26.44 -4.32
N ASP A 759 -7.39 -26.80 -5.01
CA ASP A 759 -7.48 -27.26 -6.41
C ASP A 759 -8.45 -28.44 -6.53
N GLN A 760 -8.34 -29.41 -5.60
CA GLN A 760 -9.19 -30.59 -5.55
C GLN A 760 -10.64 -30.23 -5.21
N HIS A 761 -10.87 -29.32 -4.26
CA HIS A 761 -12.21 -28.79 -3.93
C HIS A 761 -12.83 -28.07 -5.14
N PHE A 762 -12.12 -27.12 -5.73
CA PHE A 762 -12.55 -26.31 -6.87
C PHE A 762 -12.89 -27.16 -8.10
N HIS A 763 -12.04 -28.13 -8.43
CA HIS A 763 -12.25 -29.04 -9.56
C HIS A 763 -13.40 -30.03 -9.33
N SER A 764 -13.66 -30.48 -8.10
CA SER A 764 -14.64 -31.55 -7.85
C SER A 764 -16.01 -31.09 -7.34
N SER A 765 -16.08 -30.04 -6.53
CA SER A 765 -17.28 -29.74 -5.73
C SER A 765 -18.39 -29.03 -6.53
N PRO A 766 -19.69 -29.36 -6.28
CA PRO A 766 -20.83 -28.63 -6.84
C PRO A 766 -20.78 -27.14 -6.51
N PHE A 767 -21.19 -26.27 -7.45
CA PHE A 767 -21.01 -24.82 -7.37
C PHE A 767 -21.60 -24.19 -6.10
N GLU A 768 -22.72 -24.71 -5.63
CA GLU A 768 -23.42 -24.28 -4.41
C GLU A 768 -22.65 -24.55 -3.11
N ASN A 769 -21.63 -25.42 -3.13
CA ASN A 769 -20.74 -25.74 -2.01
C ASN A 769 -19.26 -25.41 -2.29
N ASN A 770 -18.94 -24.78 -3.42
CA ASN A 770 -17.57 -24.62 -3.91
C ASN A 770 -17.08 -23.21 -3.60
N ILE A 771 -16.27 -23.05 -2.54
CA ILE A 771 -15.85 -21.75 -1.97
C ILE A 771 -15.38 -20.76 -3.06
N PRO A 772 -14.42 -21.08 -3.94
CA PRO A 772 -13.97 -20.15 -4.98
C PRO A 772 -15.06 -19.73 -5.97
N VAL A 773 -15.99 -20.64 -6.31
CA VAL A 773 -17.12 -20.34 -7.21
C VAL A 773 -18.13 -19.42 -6.55
N LEU A 774 -18.49 -19.69 -5.28
CA LEU A 774 -19.37 -18.81 -4.49
C LEU A 774 -18.77 -17.41 -4.39
N LEU A 775 -17.49 -17.29 -4.02
CA LEU A 775 -16.79 -16.01 -3.93
C LEU A 775 -16.78 -15.26 -5.26
N GLY A 776 -16.45 -15.92 -6.37
CA GLY A 776 -16.37 -15.28 -7.69
C GLY A 776 -17.73 -14.81 -8.20
N LEU A 777 -18.77 -15.63 -8.04
CA LEU A 777 -20.15 -15.27 -8.41
C LEU A 777 -20.71 -14.12 -7.57
N LEU A 778 -20.34 -14.05 -6.29
CA LEU A 778 -20.68 -12.93 -5.42
C LEU A 778 -19.90 -11.66 -5.79
N SER A 779 -18.66 -11.78 -6.26
CA SER A 779 -17.91 -10.64 -6.80
C SER A 779 -18.59 -10.07 -8.04
N VAL A 780 -18.84 -10.93 -9.05
CA VAL A 780 -19.59 -10.60 -10.27
C VAL A 780 -20.94 -9.94 -9.95
N TRP A 781 -21.69 -10.47 -8.97
CA TRP A 781 -22.95 -9.85 -8.52
C TRP A 781 -22.75 -8.42 -7.99
N ASN A 782 -21.79 -8.21 -7.10
CA ASN A 782 -21.53 -6.89 -6.53
C ASN A 782 -21.02 -5.88 -7.57
N VAL A 783 -20.06 -6.25 -8.41
CA VAL A 783 -19.41 -5.30 -9.33
C VAL A 783 -20.20 -5.08 -10.62
N SER A 784 -20.76 -6.13 -11.23
CA SER A 784 -21.44 -6.04 -12.53
C SER A 784 -22.94 -5.78 -12.44
N PHE A 785 -23.61 -6.15 -11.33
CA PHE A 785 -25.07 -5.98 -11.19
C PHE A 785 -25.48 -4.96 -10.11
N LEU A 786 -24.72 -4.83 -9.01
CA LEU A 786 -24.95 -3.79 -7.99
C LEU A 786 -24.07 -2.54 -8.19
N GLY A 787 -23.09 -2.59 -9.10
CA GLY A 787 -22.25 -1.45 -9.48
C GLY A 787 -21.23 -1.03 -8.41
N TYR A 788 -20.85 -1.92 -7.49
CA TYR A 788 -19.85 -1.64 -6.46
C TYR A 788 -18.43 -1.87 -7.02
N PRO A 789 -17.64 -0.83 -7.32
CA PRO A 789 -16.45 -0.94 -8.17
C PRO A 789 -15.18 -1.39 -7.43
N ALA A 790 -15.26 -1.60 -6.12
CA ALA A 790 -14.11 -1.81 -5.24
C ALA A 790 -14.45 -2.82 -4.14
N ARG A 791 -13.43 -3.54 -3.66
CA ARG A 791 -13.53 -4.53 -2.59
C ARG A 791 -12.42 -4.30 -1.56
N ALA A 792 -12.77 -4.41 -0.27
CA ALA A 792 -11.81 -4.36 0.82
C ALA A 792 -11.46 -5.79 1.30
N ILE A 793 -10.18 -6.12 1.40
CA ILE A 793 -9.67 -7.41 1.90
C ILE A 793 -9.11 -7.20 3.30
N LEU A 794 -9.81 -7.72 4.31
CA LEU A 794 -9.70 -7.29 5.71
C LEU A 794 -9.34 -8.47 6.63
N PRO A 795 -8.06 -8.89 6.67
CA PRO A 795 -7.64 -9.99 7.51
C PRO A 795 -7.52 -9.57 8.98
N TYR A 796 -8.24 -10.25 9.87
CA TYR A 796 -8.14 -10.12 11.32
C TYR A 796 -6.98 -10.97 11.87
N THR A 797 -5.81 -10.74 11.27
CA THR A 797 -4.49 -11.08 11.83
C THR A 797 -3.38 -10.31 11.11
N GLN A 798 -2.44 -9.76 11.86
CA GLN A 798 -1.28 -9.03 11.37
C GLN A 798 -0.29 -9.93 10.59
N ALA A 799 -0.40 -11.25 10.72
CA ALA A 799 0.36 -12.19 9.89
C ALA A 799 0.04 -12.06 8.39
N LEU A 800 -1.19 -11.64 8.04
CA LEU A 800 -1.66 -11.50 6.66
C LEU A 800 -1.53 -10.08 6.08
N GLU A 801 -0.73 -9.20 6.68
CA GLU A 801 -0.53 -7.79 6.23
C GLU A 801 -0.03 -7.63 4.77
N LYS A 802 0.47 -8.70 4.14
CA LYS A 802 0.89 -8.72 2.73
C LYS A 802 -0.06 -9.49 1.80
N LEU A 803 -1.18 -10.00 2.31
CA LEU A 803 -2.21 -10.64 1.49
C LEU A 803 -2.88 -9.66 0.53
N ALA A 804 -3.38 -8.52 1.01
CA ALA A 804 -4.08 -7.56 0.14
C ALA A 804 -3.19 -7.01 -1.01
N PRO A 805 -1.92 -6.61 -0.79
CA PRO A 805 -0.99 -6.25 -1.88
C PRO A 805 -0.70 -7.40 -2.85
N HIS A 806 -0.73 -8.66 -2.42
CA HIS A 806 -0.59 -9.79 -3.32
C HIS A 806 -1.86 -9.99 -4.16
N ILE A 807 -3.05 -9.99 -3.54
CA ILE A 807 -4.32 -10.18 -4.24
C ILE A 807 -4.60 -9.01 -5.21
N GLN A 808 -4.16 -7.79 -4.92
CA GLN A 808 -4.20 -6.68 -5.88
C GLN A 808 -3.61 -7.08 -7.25
N GLN A 809 -2.41 -7.67 -7.29
CA GLN A 809 -1.87 -8.14 -8.57
C GLN A 809 -2.64 -9.37 -9.10
N VAL A 810 -2.95 -10.37 -8.25
CA VAL A 810 -3.66 -11.59 -8.73
C VAL A 810 -4.97 -11.21 -9.41
N SER A 811 -5.74 -10.30 -8.81
CA SER A 811 -7.03 -9.80 -9.28
C SER A 811 -6.91 -8.78 -10.41
N MET A 812 -6.30 -7.62 -10.14
CA MET A 812 -6.41 -6.43 -11.01
C MET A 812 -5.58 -6.57 -12.30
N GLU A 813 -4.47 -7.32 -12.28
CA GLU A 813 -3.68 -7.64 -13.47
C GLU A 813 -4.34 -8.77 -14.30
N SER A 814 -5.08 -9.69 -13.67
CA SER A 814 -5.86 -10.71 -14.38
C SER A 814 -7.11 -10.13 -15.03
N ASN A 815 -7.97 -9.49 -14.24
CA ASN A 815 -9.36 -9.23 -14.59
C ASN A 815 -9.64 -7.76 -14.97
N GLY A 816 -8.67 -6.85 -14.84
CA GLY A 816 -8.75 -5.46 -15.29
C GLY A 816 -8.70 -5.28 -16.82
N LYS A 817 -9.61 -5.95 -17.54
CA LYS A 817 -9.64 -6.07 -19.00
C LYS A 817 -10.88 -5.40 -19.59
N GLY A 818 -10.71 -4.70 -20.71
CA GLY A 818 -11.79 -4.05 -21.46
C GLY A 818 -12.24 -4.80 -22.73
N VAL A 819 -11.68 -5.98 -22.99
CA VAL A 819 -11.87 -6.78 -24.21
C VAL A 819 -12.07 -8.25 -23.81
N SER A 820 -13.06 -8.89 -24.42
CA SER A 820 -13.35 -10.32 -24.30
C SER A 820 -12.24 -11.20 -24.92
N ILE A 821 -12.29 -12.50 -24.64
CA ILE A 821 -11.37 -13.50 -25.22
C ILE A 821 -11.47 -13.61 -26.75
N ASP A 822 -12.61 -13.20 -27.33
CA ASP A 822 -12.88 -13.16 -28.77
C ASP A 822 -12.42 -11.84 -29.46
N GLY A 823 -11.72 -10.96 -28.73
CA GLY A 823 -11.23 -9.68 -29.23
C GLY A 823 -12.29 -8.56 -29.32
N VAL A 824 -13.52 -8.81 -28.88
CA VAL A 824 -14.62 -7.84 -28.86
C VAL A 824 -14.57 -7.00 -27.59
N ARG A 825 -14.69 -5.67 -27.69
CA ARG A 825 -14.75 -4.76 -26.53
C ARG A 825 -15.96 -5.06 -25.65
N LEU A 826 -15.77 -5.13 -24.34
CA LEU A 826 -16.86 -5.38 -23.39
C LEU A 826 -17.86 -4.20 -23.37
N PRO A 827 -19.18 -4.46 -23.27
CA PRO A 827 -20.21 -3.44 -23.06
C PRO A 827 -20.39 -3.06 -21.58
N PHE A 828 -19.59 -3.64 -20.67
CA PHE A 828 -19.59 -3.41 -19.22
C PHE A 828 -18.14 -3.35 -18.71
N GLU A 829 -17.95 -2.90 -17.46
CA GLU A 829 -16.64 -2.94 -16.78
C GLU A 829 -16.45 -4.26 -16.04
N ALA A 830 -15.31 -4.92 -16.26
CA ALA A 830 -14.86 -6.09 -15.51
C ALA A 830 -13.81 -5.70 -14.45
N GLY A 831 -13.73 -6.50 -13.38
CA GLY A 831 -12.75 -6.35 -12.30
C GLY A 831 -13.03 -5.24 -11.30
N GLU A 832 -12.66 -5.51 -10.05
CA GLU A 832 -12.75 -4.65 -8.88
C GLU A 832 -11.46 -3.83 -8.66
N ILE A 833 -11.58 -2.75 -7.89
CA ILE A 833 -10.44 -2.09 -7.23
C ILE A 833 -10.24 -2.74 -5.85
N ASP A 834 -9.19 -3.57 -5.73
CA ASP A 834 -8.86 -4.23 -4.47
C ASP A 834 -7.97 -3.36 -3.57
N PHE A 835 -8.30 -3.29 -2.27
CA PHE A 835 -7.48 -2.64 -1.25
C PHE A 835 -7.66 -3.30 0.12
N GLY A 836 -6.84 -2.96 1.11
CA GLY A 836 -7.02 -3.46 2.47
C GLY A 836 -5.81 -3.30 3.38
N GLU A 837 -6.06 -3.30 4.68
CA GLU A 837 -5.09 -3.39 5.79
C GLU A 837 -5.72 -4.33 6.85
N PRO A 838 -4.93 -4.98 7.72
CA PRO A 838 -5.46 -5.89 8.74
C PRO A 838 -6.47 -5.25 9.70
N GLY A 839 -7.35 -6.07 10.27
CA GLY A 839 -8.06 -5.75 11.50
C GLY A 839 -7.09 -5.79 12.70
N THR A 840 -7.19 -4.90 13.69
CA THR A 840 -8.16 -3.78 13.80
C THR A 840 -7.73 -2.50 13.05
N ASN A 841 -6.50 -2.40 12.55
CA ASN A 841 -5.90 -1.20 11.94
C ASN A 841 -6.81 -0.53 10.89
N GLY A 842 -7.45 -1.30 10.01
CA GLY A 842 -8.36 -0.79 8.98
C GLY A 842 -9.58 -0.02 9.53
N GLN A 843 -10.09 -0.41 10.70
CA GLN A 843 -11.21 0.27 11.39
C GLN A 843 -10.86 1.72 11.72
N HIS A 844 -9.66 1.89 12.26
CA HIS A 844 -9.08 3.17 12.63
C HIS A 844 -8.39 3.87 11.44
N SER A 845 -8.71 3.45 10.21
CA SER A 845 -8.15 4.00 8.97
C SER A 845 -9.23 4.37 7.95
N PHE A 846 -9.98 3.44 7.36
CA PHE A 846 -10.84 3.77 6.21
C PHE A 846 -12.29 3.28 6.33
N TYR A 847 -12.64 2.64 7.44
CA TYR A 847 -13.97 2.06 7.62
C TYR A 847 -15.09 3.12 7.56
N GLN A 848 -14.85 4.42 7.75
CA GLN A 848 -15.85 5.48 7.45
C GLN A 848 -16.56 5.21 6.13
N LEU A 849 -15.73 5.15 5.08
CA LEU A 849 -16.21 5.30 3.72
C LEU A 849 -17.09 4.11 3.38
N ILE A 850 -16.65 2.93 3.81
CA ILE A 850 -17.35 1.65 3.70
C ILE A 850 -18.77 1.70 4.33
N HIS A 851 -19.03 2.61 5.29
CA HIS A 851 -20.15 2.48 6.25
C HIS A 851 -21.17 3.63 6.29
N GLN A 852 -20.80 4.86 5.88
CA GLN A 852 -21.77 5.91 5.53
C GLN A 852 -21.61 6.45 4.11
N GLY A 853 -20.36 6.48 3.63
CA GLY A 853 -20.05 6.86 2.27
C GLY A 853 -20.36 5.72 1.31
N ARG A 854 -19.43 5.44 0.40
CA ARG A 854 -19.54 4.45 -0.67
C ARG A 854 -19.84 3.05 -0.13
N VAL A 855 -20.73 2.32 -0.79
CA VAL A 855 -20.98 0.92 -0.46
C VAL A 855 -19.83 0.08 -1.03
N ILE A 856 -19.03 -0.52 -0.15
CA ILE A 856 -17.83 -1.28 -0.52
C ILE A 856 -17.98 -2.71 0.03
N PRO A 857 -18.14 -3.73 -0.84
CA PRO A 857 -17.98 -5.14 -0.49
C PRO A 857 -16.69 -5.42 0.29
N CYS A 858 -16.79 -6.18 1.38
CA CYS A 858 -15.66 -6.51 2.25
C CYS A 858 -15.46 -8.02 2.37
N ASP A 859 -14.26 -8.53 2.11
CA ASP A 859 -13.84 -9.89 2.46
C ASP A 859 -13.16 -9.83 3.86
N PHE A 860 -13.86 -10.20 4.93
CA PHE A 860 -13.25 -10.33 6.26
C PHE A 860 -12.53 -11.70 6.37
N ILE A 861 -11.32 -11.77 6.93
CA ILE A 861 -10.58 -13.05 7.03
C ILE A 861 -10.07 -13.25 8.46
N GLY A 862 -10.73 -14.11 9.23
CA GLY A 862 -10.42 -14.40 10.63
C GLY A 862 -9.68 -15.72 10.80
N VAL A 863 -9.07 -15.91 11.96
CA VAL A 863 -8.45 -17.19 12.35
C VAL A 863 -8.93 -17.56 13.75
N MET A 864 -9.27 -18.83 13.98
CA MET A 864 -9.75 -19.29 15.30
C MET A 864 -8.64 -19.37 16.35
N LYS A 865 -7.36 -19.35 15.92
CA LYS A 865 -6.17 -19.48 16.75
C LYS A 865 -5.06 -18.60 16.22
N SER A 866 -4.63 -17.62 17.01
CA SER A 866 -3.39 -16.86 16.75
C SER A 866 -2.17 -17.77 16.75
N GLN A 867 -1.15 -17.40 15.99
CA GLN A 867 0.17 -18.03 16.02
C GLN A 867 0.94 -17.75 17.33
N GLN A 868 0.55 -16.70 18.08
CA GLN A 868 1.30 -16.16 19.23
C GLN A 868 0.37 -15.76 20.40
N PRO A 869 -0.53 -16.64 20.91
CA PRO A 869 -1.55 -16.24 21.89
C PRO A 869 -0.94 -15.64 23.18
N VAL A 870 -1.38 -14.43 23.53
CA VAL A 870 -0.96 -13.71 24.74
C VAL A 870 -2.12 -13.61 25.72
N TYR A 871 -1.87 -14.04 26.95
CA TYR A 871 -2.78 -13.95 28.09
C TYR A 871 -2.15 -13.03 29.14
N LEU A 872 -2.81 -11.91 29.43
CA LEU A 872 -2.45 -11.05 30.55
C LEU A 872 -3.33 -11.38 31.77
N LYS A 873 -2.74 -11.28 32.95
CA LYS A 873 -3.48 -11.44 34.22
C LYS A 873 -4.45 -10.27 34.40
N ASP A 874 -5.63 -10.56 34.93
CA ASP A 874 -6.69 -9.60 35.29
C ASP A 874 -7.36 -8.88 34.08
N GLU A 875 -7.08 -9.30 32.85
CA GLU A 875 -7.86 -8.93 31.65
C GLU A 875 -9.14 -9.79 31.51
N VAL A 876 -10.15 -9.26 30.82
CA VAL A 876 -11.45 -9.94 30.61
C VAL A 876 -11.36 -11.04 29.54
N VAL A 877 -10.56 -10.80 28.51
CA VAL A 877 -10.33 -11.70 27.36
C VAL A 877 -8.85 -11.66 26.96
N ASN A 878 -8.39 -12.65 26.19
CA ASN A 878 -7.02 -12.65 25.69
C ASN A 878 -6.89 -11.76 24.43
N ASN A 879 -5.68 -11.33 24.06
CA ASN A 879 -5.44 -10.42 22.93
C ASN A 879 -6.05 -10.90 21.59
N HIS A 880 -6.08 -12.21 21.35
CA HIS A 880 -6.69 -12.77 20.15
C HIS A 880 -8.22 -12.74 20.22
N ASP A 881 -8.81 -12.94 21.39
CA ASP A 881 -10.26 -12.84 21.59
C ASP A 881 -10.74 -11.38 21.49
N GLU A 882 -9.93 -10.40 21.87
CA GLU A 882 -10.21 -8.96 21.65
C GLU A 882 -10.20 -8.62 20.14
N LEU A 883 -9.19 -9.12 19.41
CA LEU A 883 -9.14 -9.02 17.94
C LEU A 883 -10.35 -9.71 17.30
N MET A 884 -10.69 -10.92 17.74
CA MET A 884 -11.78 -11.71 17.16
C MET A 884 -13.17 -11.22 17.59
N SER A 885 -13.30 -10.56 18.74
CA SER A 885 -14.50 -9.79 19.10
C SER A 885 -14.79 -8.73 18.03
N ASN A 886 -13.74 -8.10 17.49
CA ASN A 886 -13.85 -7.21 16.33
C ASN A 886 -13.94 -7.95 14.97
N PHE A 887 -13.57 -9.23 14.86
CA PHE A 887 -13.89 -10.05 13.68
C PHE A 887 -15.35 -10.50 13.63
N PHE A 888 -16.12 -10.40 14.73
CA PHE A 888 -17.57 -10.58 14.72
C PHE A 888 -18.31 -9.22 14.80
N ALA A 889 -17.79 -8.27 15.57
CA ALA A 889 -18.28 -6.89 15.71
C ALA A 889 -17.54 -5.86 14.83
N GLN A 890 -17.07 -6.27 13.66
CA GLN A 890 -16.98 -5.49 12.41
C GLN A 890 -17.68 -6.24 11.26
N PRO A 891 -18.13 -7.48 11.54
CA PRO A 891 -19.21 -8.12 10.82
C PRO A 891 -20.64 -8.24 11.44
N ASP A 892 -21.26 -7.33 12.23
CA ASP A 892 -22.78 -7.26 12.44
C ASP A 892 -23.74 -6.08 11.91
N ALA A 893 -23.51 -4.76 12.06
CA ALA A 893 -24.29 -3.64 11.39
C ALA A 893 -23.50 -2.40 10.72
N LEU A 894 -23.25 -2.05 9.41
CA LEU A 894 -23.37 -2.53 7.96
C LEU A 894 -24.59 -3.33 7.47
N ALA A 895 -24.97 -4.50 8.00
CA ALA A 895 -26.22 -5.13 7.57
C ALA A 895 -27.38 -4.36 8.20
N TYR A 896 -27.48 -4.46 9.52
CA TYR A 896 -28.57 -3.86 10.29
C TYR A 896 -28.46 -2.33 10.38
N GLY A 897 -27.25 -1.79 10.29
CA GLY A 897 -26.99 -0.37 10.53
C GLY A 897 -27.41 0.11 11.92
N LYS A 898 -27.82 1.36 12.02
CA LYS A 898 -28.39 1.97 13.23
C LYS A 898 -29.32 3.09 12.83
N THR A 899 -30.59 2.91 13.16
CA THR A 899 -31.70 3.73 12.70
C THR A 899 -31.82 5.05 13.46
N PRO A 900 -32.44 6.09 12.86
CA PRO A 900 -32.78 7.33 13.56
C PRO A 900 -33.55 7.10 14.86
N GLU A 901 -34.47 6.14 14.86
CA GLU A 901 -35.35 5.79 15.98
C GLU A 901 -34.58 5.17 17.15
N GLN A 902 -33.64 4.26 16.86
CA GLN A 902 -32.71 3.73 17.87
C GLN A 902 -31.88 4.84 18.51
N LEU A 903 -31.35 5.77 17.71
CA LEU A 903 -30.56 6.90 18.21
C LEU A 903 -31.38 7.87 19.08
N GLN A 904 -32.64 8.13 18.70
CA GLN A 904 -33.57 8.91 19.53
C GLN A 904 -33.86 8.21 20.87
N SER A 905 -34.01 6.89 20.87
CA SER A 905 -34.19 6.12 22.13
C SER A 905 -32.95 6.14 23.04
N GLU A 906 -31.76 6.35 22.47
CA GLU A 906 -30.49 6.58 23.19
C GLU A 906 -30.32 8.04 23.65
N ASN A 907 -31.35 8.90 23.51
CA ASN A 907 -31.32 10.33 23.81
C ASN A 907 -30.28 11.11 22.99
N VAL A 908 -29.94 10.66 21.77
CA VAL A 908 -29.14 11.44 20.84
C VAL A 908 -29.94 12.68 20.42
N THR A 909 -29.36 13.87 20.59
CA THR A 909 -29.99 15.14 20.22
C THR A 909 -30.36 15.16 18.75
N SER A 910 -31.52 15.75 18.41
CA SER A 910 -32.12 15.66 17.07
C SER A 910 -31.20 16.11 15.93
N ASN A 911 -30.33 17.08 16.17
CA ASN A 911 -29.31 17.53 15.22
C ASN A 911 -28.21 16.49 14.95
N LEU A 912 -27.90 15.59 15.90
CA LEU A 912 -26.87 14.55 15.77
C LEU A 912 -27.41 13.22 15.25
N VAL A 913 -28.73 13.00 15.28
CA VAL A 913 -29.36 11.77 14.78
C VAL A 913 -28.97 11.48 13.32
N PRO A 914 -29.01 12.43 12.35
CA PRO A 914 -28.56 12.16 10.98
C PRO A 914 -27.07 11.76 10.86
N HIS A 915 -26.21 12.36 11.67
CA HIS A 915 -24.76 12.10 11.63
C HIS A 915 -24.37 10.75 12.26
N LYS A 916 -25.11 10.31 13.28
CA LYS A 916 -24.94 8.98 13.91
C LYS A 916 -25.77 7.89 13.24
N THR A 917 -26.65 8.23 12.29
CA THR A 917 -27.42 7.24 11.51
C THR A 917 -26.48 6.44 10.62
N PHE A 918 -26.59 5.12 10.73
CA PHE A 918 -25.77 4.15 10.01
C PHE A 918 -26.68 3.36 9.06
N THR A 919 -26.47 3.52 7.75
CA THR A 919 -27.47 3.17 6.72
C THR A 919 -27.85 1.70 6.57
N GLY A 920 -27.06 0.77 7.10
CA GLY A 920 -27.24 -0.65 6.86
C GLY A 920 -27.04 -1.04 5.39
N ASN A 921 -27.50 -2.25 5.03
CA ASN A 921 -27.54 -2.81 3.68
C ASN A 921 -26.24 -2.74 2.86
N ARG A 922 -25.07 -2.88 3.50
CA ARG A 922 -23.76 -2.90 2.83
C ARG A 922 -23.15 -4.31 2.90
N PRO A 923 -22.72 -4.89 1.77
CA PRO A 923 -22.35 -6.30 1.72
C PRO A 923 -20.97 -6.58 2.31
N SER A 924 -20.81 -7.76 2.90
CA SER A 924 -19.50 -8.38 3.10
C SER A 924 -19.55 -9.88 2.85
N LEU A 925 -18.46 -10.56 3.14
CA LEU A 925 -18.38 -11.97 3.45
C LEU A 925 -17.33 -12.13 4.56
N SER A 926 -17.27 -13.29 5.20
CA SER A 926 -16.14 -13.62 6.08
C SER A 926 -15.58 -15.02 5.80
N LEU A 927 -14.31 -15.22 6.06
CA LEU A 927 -13.60 -16.49 5.96
C LEU A 927 -12.91 -16.73 7.30
N LEU A 928 -13.40 -17.68 8.11
CA LEU A 928 -12.79 -18.00 9.41
C LEU A 928 -12.03 -19.33 9.35
N LEU A 929 -10.69 -19.27 9.39
CA LEU A 929 -9.81 -20.43 9.25
C LEU A 929 -9.46 -21.06 10.63
N PRO A 930 -9.17 -22.37 10.74
CA PRO A 930 -8.88 -23.01 12.03
C PRO A 930 -7.56 -22.57 12.70
N SER A 931 -6.57 -22.22 11.88
CA SER A 931 -5.21 -21.80 12.26
C SER A 931 -4.54 -21.13 11.05
N LEU A 932 -3.53 -20.31 11.27
CA LEU A 932 -2.66 -19.82 10.19
C LEU A 932 -1.30 -20.53 10.23
N ASP A 933 -1.26 -21.72 9.64
CA ASP A 933 -0.04 -22.49 9.38
C ASP A 933 0.24 -22.57 7.87
N ALA A 934 1.38 -23.15 7.48
CA ALA A 934 1.78 -23.27 6.08
C ALA A 934 0.69 -23.87 5.17
N TYR A 935 -0.03 -24.89 5.63
CA TYR A 935 -1.10 -25.53 4.85
C TYR A 935 -2.28 -24.57 4.66
N ARG A 936 -2.73 -23.88 5.71
CA ARG A 936 -3.84 -22.91 5.61
C ARG A 936 -3.48 -21.66 4.80
N ILE A 937 -2.22 -21.21 4.83
CA ILE A 937 -1.71 -20.15 3.95
C ILE A 937 -1.79 -20.60 2.48
N GLY A 938 -1.48 -21.87 2.20
CA GLY A 938 -1.65 -22.47 0.87
C GLY A 938 -3.12 -22.55 0.43
N GLN A 939 -4.02 -22.95 1.34
CA GLN A 939 -5.46 -22.96 1.07
C GLN A 939 -5.96 -21.55 0.73
N LEU A 940 -5.61 -20.54 1.54
CA LEU A 940 -6.04 -19.16 1.34
C LEU A 940 -5.54 -18.56 0.00
N LEU A 941 -4.31 -18.87 -0.41
CA LEU A 941 -3.80 -18.53 -1.74
C LEU A 941 -4.70 -19.11 -2.85
N ALA A 942 -4.89 -20.43 -2.85
CA ALA A 942 -5.62 -21.11 -3.91
C ALA A 942 -7.12 -20.76 -3.94
N ILE A 943 -7.73 -20.41 -2.80
CA ILE A 943 -9.09 -19.86 -2.75
C ILE A 943 -9.20 -18.60 -3.60
N TYR A 944 -8.23 -17.67 -3.48
CA TYR A 944 -8.24 -16.44 -4.25
C TYR A 944 -7.81 -16.65 -5.71
N GLU A 945 -6.80 -17.46 -6.01
CA GLU A 945 -6.42 -17.78 -7.40
C GLU A 945 -7.61 -18.31 -8.21
N HIS A 946 -8.37 -19.26 -7.65
CA HIS A 946 -9.54 -19.83 -8.33
C HIS A 946 -10.75 -18.89 -8.35
N ARG A 947 -10.93 -18.03 -7.34
CA ARG A 947 -11.96 -16.97 -7.37
C ARG A 947 -11.77 -16.06 -8.58
N ILE A 948 -10.54 -15.56 -8.79
CA ILE A 948 -10.21 -14.66 -9.90
C ILE A 948 -10.40 -15.37 -11.26
N ALA A 949 -10.07 -16.67 -11.34
CA ALA A 949 -10.35 -17.47 -12.54
C ALA A 949 -11.86 -17.61 -12.82
N VAL A 950 -12.70 -17.85 -11.80
CA VAL A 950 -14.16 -17.89 -11.95
C VAL A 950 -14.70 -16.57 -12.50
N GLU A 951 -14.34 -15.45 -11.88
CA GLU A 951 -14.76 -14.11 -12.30
C GLU A 951 -14.46 -13.86 -13.79
N GLY A 952 -13.23 -14.14 -14.24
CA GLY A 952 -12.84 -13.99 -15.64
C GLY A 952 -13.53 -14.96 -16.60
N PHE A 953 -13.74 -16.21 -16.17
CA PHE A 953 -14.50 -17.21 -16.93
C PHE A 953 -15.98 -16.82 -17.11
N ILE A 954 -16.60 -16.14 -16.14
CA ILE A 954 -17.96 -15.60 -16.23
C ILE A 954 -18.01 -14.36 -17.15
N TRP A 955 -17.05 -13.43 -17.04
CA TRP A 955 -16.99 -12.25 -17.92
C TRP A 955 -16.55 -12.54 -19.36
N GLY A 956 -16.01 -13.73 -19.64
CA GLY A 956 -15.51 -14.10 -20.96
C GLY A 956 -14.23 -13.36 -21.34
N ILE A 957 -13.36 -13.10 -20.37
CA ILE A 957 -12.07 -12.41 -20.56
C ILE A 957 -10.88 -13.37 -20.37
N ASN A 958 -9.71 -12.99 -20.89
CA ASN A 958 -8.47 -13.70 -20.60
C ASN A 958 -7.85 -13.20 -19.28
N SER A 959 -8.01 -13.96 -18.20
CA SER A 959 -7.39 -13.68 -16.89
C SER A 959 -5.86 -13.84 -16.88
N PHE A 960 -5.25 -14.35 -17.95
CA PHE A 960 -3.88 -14.89 -17.92
C PHE A 960 -2.86 -14.10 -18.75
N ASP A 961 -3.31 -13.17 -19.61
CA ASP A 961 -2.45 -12.14 -20.23
C ASP A 961 -2.36 -10.87 -19.37
N GLN A 962 -1.57 -9.88 -19.82
CA GLN A 962 -1.40 -8.56 -19.18
C GLN A 962 -0.93 -7.48 -20.18
N TRP A 963 -1.58 -7.37 -21.34
CA TRP A 963 -1.12 -6.49 -22.43
C TRP A 963 -1.04 -4.99 -22.06
N GLY A 964 -1.76 -4.54 -21.03
CA GLY A 964 -1.82 -3.17 -20.57
C GLY A 964 -0.52 -2.60 -19.99
N VAL A 965 0.44 -3.44 -19.57
CA VAL A 965 1.71 -2.95 -18.97
C VAL A 965 2.77 -2.56 -20.01
N GLU A 966 2.60 -2.89 -21.28
CA GLU A 966 3.64 -2.73 -22.31
C GLU A 966 3.85 -1.28 -22.78
N LEU A 967 2.80 -0.45 -22.81
CA LEU A 967 2.88 0.94 -23.26
C LEU A 967 3.85 1.77 -22.39
N GLY A 968 3.74 1.62 -21.07
CA GLY A 968 4.62 2.29 -20.10
C GLY A 968 6.09 1.93 -20.29
N LYS A 969 6.40 0.64 -20.45
CA LYS A 969 7.77 0.13 -20.69
C LYS A 969 8.39 0.73 -21.95
N SER A 970 7.60 0.83 -23.03
CA SER A 970 8.04 1.43 -24.29
C SER A 970 8.40 2.91 -24.13
N LEU A 971 7.54 3.68 -23.45
CA LEU A 971 7.77 5.11 -23.23
C LEU A 971 8.92 5.37 -22.25
N ALA A 972 9.03 4.61 -21.16
CA ALA A 972 10.15 4.69 -20.23
C ALA A 972 11.49 4.37 -20.92
N SER A 973 11.50 3.44 -21.90
CA SER A 973 12.70 3.19 -22.72
C SER A 973 13.09 4.36 -23.63
N GLN A 974 12.16 5.24 -24.02
CA GLN A 974 12.46 6.49 -24.72
C GLN A 974 13.08 7.52 -23.75
N VAL A 975 12.47 7.70 -22.57
CA VAL A 975 12.99 8.62 -21.54
C VAL A 975 14.39 8.23 -21.06
N ARG A 976 14.67 6.93 -20.85
CA ARG A 976 16.00 6.41 -20.50
C ARG A 976 17.07 6.80 -21.54
N LYS A 977 16.73 6.79 -22.84
CA LYS A 977 17.64 7.22 -23.93
C LYS A 977 17.89 8.73 -23.87
N GLN A 978 16.86 9.54 -23.60
CA GLN A 978 17.00 10.99 -23.42
C GLN A 978 17.91 11.32 -22.23
N PHE A 979 17.68 10.70 -21.07
CA PHE A 979 18.54 10.90 -19.90
C PHE A 979 19.99 10.52 -20.17
N HIS A 980 20.25 9.45 -20.94
CA HIS A 980 21.61 9.11 -21.33
C HIS A 980 22.32 10.24 -22.08
N VAL A 981 21.69 10.77 -23.14
CA VAL A 981 22.32 11.80 -23.97
C VAL A 981 22.40 13.16 -23.28
N SER A 982 21.37 13.55 -22.52
CA SER A 982 21.41 14.78 -21.73
C SER A 982 22.45 14.72 -20.61
N ARG A 983 22.54 13.61 -19.85
CA ARG A 983 23.53 13.47 -18.76
C ARG A 983 24.97 13.27 -19.26
N LYS A 984 25.20 12.54 -20.37
CA LYS A 984 26.57 12.25 -20.87
C LYS A 984 27.09 13.21 -21.94
N LYS A 985 26.24 13.97 -22.62
CA LYS A 985 26.64 14.88 -23.72
C LYS A 985 26.08 16.31 -23.61
N GLY A 986 25.11 16.56 -22.72
CA GLY A 986 24.42 17.85 -22.64
C GLY A 986 23.37 18.08 -23.73
N GLU A 987 22.92 17.04 -24.43
CA GLU A 987 21.87 17.17 -25.47
C GLU A 987 20.52 17.62 -24.87
N SER A 988 19.79 18.48 -25.61
CA SER A 988 18.47 19.01 -25.27
C SER A 988 17.40 17.92 -25.15
N VAL A 989 16.33 18.21 -24.40
CA VAL A 989 15.15 17.34 -24.31
C VAL A 989 14.28 17.51 -25.55
N GLU A 990 14.15 16.46 -26.35
CA GLU A 990 13.45 16.49 -27.64
C GLU A 990 12.58 15.23 -27.85
N GLY A 991 11.55 15.33 -28.70
CA GLY A 991 10.68 14.18 -29.03
C GLY A 991 9.65 13.80 -27.96
N PHE A 992 9.38 14.66 -26.98
CA PHE A 992 8.31 14.50 -25.98
C PHE A 992 7.28 15.63 -26.12
N ASN A 993 6.09 15.47 -25.52
CA ASN A 993 5.10 16.55 -25.44
C ASN A 993 5.55 17.70 -24.53
N PHE A 994 4.81 18.81 -24.53
CA PHE A 994 5.16 20.02 -23.77
C PHE A 994 5.38 19.77 -22.27
N SER A 995 4.44 19.10 -21.59
CA SER A 995 4.50 18.91 -20.13
C SER A 995 5.64 17.97 -19.73
N THR A 996 5.84 16.86 -20.43
CA THR A 996 6.97 15.96 -20.18
C THR A 996 8.30 16.58 -20.58
N THR A 997 8.37 17.37 -21.65
CA THR A 997 9.58 18.17 -21.98
C THR A 997 9.92 19.14 -20.85
N LYS A 998 8.94 19.89 -20.33
CA LYS A 998 9.15 20.83 -19.21
C LYS A 998 9.63 20.13 -17.95
N LEU A 999 8.98 19.02 -17.59
CA LEU A 999 9.32 18.23 -16.40
C LEU A 999 10.69 17.55 -16.53
N LEU A 1000 11.05 17.01 -17.70
CA LEU A 1000 12.38 16.42 -17.97
C LEU A 1000 13.49 17.46 -17.93
N THR A 1001 13.30 18.64 -18.55
CA THR A 1001 14.27 19.74 -18.46
C THR A 1001 14.48 20.16 -17.01
N ARG A 1002 13.39 20.36 -16.25
CA ARG A 1002 13.46 20.71 -14.83
C ARG A 1002 14.15 19.63 -13.98
N TYR A 1003 13.97 18.37 -14.32
CA TYR A 1003 14.66 17.24 -13.66
C TYR A 1003 16.15 17.17 -14.01
N LEU A 1004 16.53 17.53 -15.25
CA LEU A 1004 17.92 17.56 -15.71
C LEU A 1004 18.70 18.77 -15.16
N GLU A 1005 18.03 19.90 -14.91
CA GLU A 1005 18.57 21.07 -14.18
C GLU A 1005 19.04 20.72 -12.76
N ALA A 1006 18.48 19.67 -12.13
CA ALA A 1006 18.87 19.24 -10.80
C ALA A 1006 20.30 18.69 -10.82
N SER A 1007 21.19 19.31 -10.04
CA SER A 1007 22.57 18.85 -9.85
C SER A 1007 22.60 17.56 -9.01
N VAL A 1008 22.67 16.44 -9.74
CA VAL A 1008 23.01 15.14 -9.17
C VAL A 1008 24.52 14.96 -9.28
N ASP A 1009 25.12 14.42 -8.23
CA ASP A 1009 26.57 14.20 -8.12
C ASP A 1009 27.01 12.99 -8.97
N VAL A 1010 26.78 13.07 -10.28
CA VAL A 1010 27.24 12.09 -11.28
C VAL A 1010 28.74 12.30 -11.49
N PRO A 1011 29.62 11.33 -11.17
CA PRO A 1011 31.05 11.48 -11.45
C PRO A 1011 31.30 11.58 -12.96
N SER A 1012 32.22 12.45 -13.38
CA SER A 1012 32.66 12.57 -14.78
C SER A 1012 33.27 11.27 -15.32
N GLU A 1013 33.93 10.50 -14.45
CA GLU A 1013 34.26 9.10 -14.66
C GLU A 1013 33.45 8.22 -13.67
N PRO A 1014 32.44 7.46 -14.13
CA PRO A 1014 31.59 6.66 -13.25
C PRO A 1014 32.35 5.46 -12.66
N THR A 1015 32.89 5.66 -11.47
CA THR A 1015 33.24 4.58 -10.55
C THR A 1015 31.98 4.05 -9.87
N THR A 1016 31.95 2.75 -9.51
CA THR A 1016 30.81 2.17 -8.80
C THR A 1016 30.62 2.85 -7.45
N LEU A 1017 29.45 3.44 -7.23
CA LEU A 1017 29.03 4.03 -5.95
C LEU A 1017 27.81 3.27 -5.43
N LEU A 1018 28.09 2.28 -4.59
CA LEU A 1018 27.09 1.58 -3.76
C LEU A 1018 26.64 2.47 -2.59
N PRO A 1019 25.46 2.21 -1.97
CA PRO A 1019 24.99 2.98 -0.84
C PRO A 1019 26.00 3.01 0.31
N ARG A 1020 26.30 4.22 0.83
CA ARG A 1020 27.08 4.39 2.06
C ARG A 1020 26.11 4.39 3.24
N ILE A 1021 26.04 3.24 3.92
CA ILE A 1021 25.17 2.96 5.07
C ILE A 1021 26.01 3.01 6.35
#